data_AF-A0A4Y6R292-F1
#
_entry.id   AF-A0A4Y6R292-F1
#
_cell.length_a   1.000
_cell.length_b   1.000
_cell.length_c   1.000
_cell.angle_alpha   90.00
_cell.angle_beta   90.00
_cell.angle_gamma   90.00
#
_symmetry.space_group_name_H-M   'P 1'
#
loop_
_entity.id
_entity.type
_entity.pdbx_description
1 polymer ?
#
loop_
_entity_poly.entity_id
_entity_poly.type
_entity_poly.pdbx_seq_one_letter_code
_entity_poly.pdbx_strand_id
1 'polypeptide(L)'
;MVDQPGDGEYPEHWEADVVLRDGGTAHLRPIHPSDADAVQAFHAGQSQNSIYMRFFAFKARLSSKELKRFTEVDYKDRVALVITFGGEILGIGRYDRLDDPLEAEVAFNIADAHQGRGIGSILLEHLAAAAHENGIRRFSAEVLPENRKMLMVFADAGYDVKRHFDDGVVSLEFNIDPTEKSRAVMESREHRAEARSVRDLLAPSSIAVIGASRKWGTVGYQLLEHIIEGGFSGQVYAINPEALELAGMLSFSRISEIPEPVGLAVIAVPYEEVATVVDQCAAAGVKGLVIASAGFADDGERGLTRQRNLVRKARANGMRVIGPASLGIVNTHPDVKLNASMAPSLPRRGGLGLFSQSAAIGVSLYAASHRRRLGLSTFLSAGNRADVSGNDMMQFWEDDADTAAVGLYLESIGNPRKFSRIARRLARTKPVVVAKSETMGLRLPPGHAVRTTQAPAGALDAMMRQAGVIRVETIEQLMDITQIVSGQPLPAGPGLAIFSNSLALGNVVADSAEAHGLTVDGIITDVDLDAGMSLALPALRHSLQDTLASDAVHAVVAALLPVRGLTVDHIAEVLAECSAASGKPVVAAFTGILDPSIYVEGMVGGEGRTVPCFSNAGAAVAALAAVVRYAEWVARDPGHFVQPDGCDPEAARILLDQLLRDVHGEQLKTLDPGSAAELLAHYGIAVLPSAGFDSEDEAVAAAGRLGWPVALKTTDPALRHRLDLGGVRLDVEDPDSLRRNIAQMRRSLAPYGSPALEVQSMAPVGQACTFRAIEDPLLGPVVSFGLAGDAVNLLDDWAHRVPPLSAADVKDFIRGPRAVRKLFGYQGLPAVDIDALEEVAGRLAWMKDNHPEIALVEFNPVLCGTRGVSILAADIRIGNAAQRTDSARRAMLG
;
A
#
# COMPACT_ATOMS: atom_id res chain seq x y z
N MET A 1 -14.12 15.74 -12.34
CA MET A 1 -14.22 16.89 -13.28
C MET A 1 -13.00 17.77 -13.12
N VAL A 2 -12.00 17.59 -13.97
CA VAL A 2 -11.03 18.64 -14.36
C VAL A 2 -10.70 18.32 -15.81
N ASP A 3 -11.01 19.25 -16.72
CA ASP A 3 -10.62 19.17 -18.15
C ASP A 3 -9.08 19.16 -18.26
N GLN A 4 -8.53 18.64 -19.36
CA GLN A 4 -7.11 18.89 -19.66
C GLN A 4 -6.91 20.41 -19.75
N PRO A 5 -5.94 20.99 -19.02
CA PRO A 5 -5.73 22.42 -19.04
C PRO A 5 -5.38 22.91 -20.46
N GLY A 6 -5.97 24.03 -20.85
CA GLY A 6 -5.62 24.71 -22.11
C GLY A 6 -4.16 25.18 -22.12
N ASP A 7 -3.59 25.42 -23.30
CA ASP A 7 -2.21 25.94 -23.43
C ASP A 7 -2.04 27.21 -22.56
N GLY A 8 -1.19 27.13 -21.52
CA GLY A 8 -0.89 28.22 -20.58
C GLY A 8 -1.71 28.27 -19.29
N GLU A 9 -2.59 27.30 -19.01
CA GLU A 9 -3.31 27.22 -17.73
C GLU A 9 -2.43 26.66 -16.60
N TYR A 10 -2.70 27.11 -15.36
CA TYR A 10 -1.93 26.74 -14.18
C TYR A 10 -2.14 25.24 -13.83
N PRO A 11 -1.08 24.42 -13.78
CA PRO A 11 -1.22 22.98 -13.56
C PRO A 11 -1.36 22.66 -12.07
N GLU A 12 -2.59 22.79 -11.52
CA GLU A 12 -2.89 22.50 -10.11
C GLU A 12 -2.47 21.09 -9.69
N HIS A 13 -2.48 20.12 -10.61
CA HIS A 13 -2.10 18.73 -10.33
C HIS A 13 -0.60 18.51 -10.09
N TRP A 14 0.23 19.53 -10.31
CA TRP A 14 1.65 19.52 -9.94
C TRP A 14 1.90 19.99 -8.51
N GLU A 15 0.89 20.52 -7.81
CA GLU A 15 1.03 20.90 -6.42
C GLU A 15 1.16 19.68 -5.51
N ALA A 16 2.05 19.77 -4.53
CA ALA A 16 2.26 18.71 -3.55
C ALA A 16 2.79 19.27 -2.24
N ASP A 17 2.30 18.74 -1.12
CA ASP A 17 3.03 18.87 0.14
C ASP A 17 4.11 17.80 0.21
N VAL A 18 5.29 18.14 0.70
CA VAL A 18 6.47 17.26 0.72
C VAL A 18 7.10 17.21 2.11
N VAL A 19 7.64 16.04 2.48
CA VAL A 19 8.46 15.89 3.68
C VAL A 19 9.93 16.10 3.32
N LEU A 20 10.57 17.03 4.02
CA LEU A 20 11.97 17.38 3.87
C LEU A 20 12.86 16.38 4.63
N ARG A 21 14.16 16.37 4.33
CA ARG A 21 15.13 15.44 4.94
C ARG A 21 15.23 15.57 6.47
N ASP A 22 14.83 16.71 7.01
CA ASP A 22 14.80 16.97 8.45
C ASP A 22 13.49 16.56 9.13
N GLY A 23 12.53 15.98 8.40
CA GLY A 23 11.23 15.54 8.93
C GLY A 23 10.15 16.62 8.89
N GLY A 24 10.52 17.89 8.62
CA GLY A 24 9.56 18.99 8.46
C GLY A 24 8.86 18.95 7.11
N THR A 25 7.71 19.62 7.00
CA THR A 25 6.96 19.71 5.74
C THR A 25 7.19 21.03 5.00
N ALA A 26 6.95 21.02 3.70
CA ALA A 26 6.91 22.20 2.86
C ALA A 26 5.89 22.02 1.74
N HIS A 27 5.49 23.12 1.10
CA HIS A 27 4.53 23.11 0.00
C HIS A 27 5.23 23.39 -1.33
N LEU A 28 5.11 22.47 -2.29
CA LEU A 28 5.62 22.57 -3.65
C LEU A 28 4.47 22.94 -4.59
N ARG A 29 4.70 23.92 -5.46
CA ARG A 29 3.75 24.31 -6.51
C ARG A 29 4.44 24.91 -7.74
N PRO A 30 3.76 24.96 -8.89
CA PRO A 30 4.19 25.80 -10.00
C PRO A 30 4.37 27.26 -9.59
N ILE A 31 5.33 27.93 -10.22
CA ILE A 31 5.50 29.38 -10.03
C ILE A 31 4.34 30.12 -10.68
N HIS A 32 3.94 31.25 -10.11
CA HIS A 32 2.88 32.11 -10.64
C HIS A 32 3.43 33.54 -10.87
N PRO A 33 2.91 34.32 -11.84
CA PRO A 33 3.37 35.70 -12.08
C PRO A 33 3.37 36.61 -10.84
N SER A 34 2.45 36.37 -9.89
CA SER A 34 2.38 37.09 -8.61
C SER A 34 3.57 36.84 -7.67
N ASP A 35 4.42 35.84 -7.94
CA ASP A 35 5.58 35.52 -7.12
C ASP A 35 6.77 36.46 -7.34
N ALA A 36 6.66 37.46 -8.22
CA ALA A 36 7.78 38.33 -8.60
C ALA A 36 8.47 38.97 -7.37
N ASP A 37 7.68 39.47 -6.41
CA ASP A 37 8.21 40.07 -5.19
C ASP A 37 8.87 39.03 -4.27
N ALA A 38 8.27 37.84 -4.15
CA ALA A 38 8.82 36.73 -3.36
C ALA A 38 10.13 36.20 -3.95
N VAL A 39 10.23 36.10 -5.29
CA VAL A 39 11.46 35.72 -6.00
C VAL A 39 12.54 36.80 -5.82
N GLN A 40 12.16 38.08 -5.87
CA GLN A 40 13.11 39.17 -5.64
C GLN A 40 13.63 39.18 -4.20
N ALA A 41 12.77 38.92 -3.22
CA ALA A 41 13.15 38.79 -1.81
C ALA A 41 14.05 37.57 -1.60
N PHE A 42 13.67 36.41 -2.17
CA PHE A 42 14.47 35.19 -2.16
C PHE A 42 15.88 35.43 -2.73
N HIS A 43 15.99 36.06 -3.90
CA HIS A 43 17.27 36.36 -4.55
C HIS A 43 18.13 37.31 -3.72
N ALA A 44 17.54 38.39 -3.20
CA ALA A 44 18.24 39.38 -2.40
C ALA A 44 18.74 38.82 -1.05
N GLY A 45 18.10 37.78 -0.53
CA GLY A 45 18.51 37.07 0.68
C GLY A 45 19.66 36.07 0.51
N GLN A 46 20.12 35.80 -0.72
CA GLN A 46 21.20 34.85 -0.98
C GLN A 46 22.59 35.47 -0.80
N SER A 47 23.57 34.64 -0.42
CA SER A 47 24.98 35.05 -0.42
C SER A 47 25.48 35.34 -1.84
N GLN A 48 26.49 36.21 -1.95
CA GLN A 48 27.15 36.51 -3.22
C GLN A 48 27.68 35.25 -3.90
N ASN A 49 28.17 34.28 -3.11
CA ASN A 49 28.65 33.01 -3.62
C ASN A 49 27.52 32.19 -4.25
N SER A 50 26.37 32.05 -3.60
CA SER A 50 25.23 31.31 -4.16
C SER A 50 24.66 31.97 -5.42
N ILE A 51 24.62 33.31 -5.46
CA ILE A 51 24.24 34.07 -6.66
C ILE A 51 25.22 33.80 -7.80
N TYR A 52 26.53 33.88 -7.53
CA TYR A 52 27.56 33.62 -8.53
C TYR A 52 27.49 32.18 -9.07
N MET A 53 27.33 31.19 -8.18
CA MET A 53 27.20 29.77 -8.56
C MET A 53 25.97 29.48 -9.42
N ARG A 54 24.92 30.30 -9.34
CA ARG A 54 23.69 30.13 -10.13
C ARG A 54 23.67 30.91 -11.44
N PHE A 55 24.18 32.14 -11.43
CA PHE A 55 24.04 33.07 -12.56
C PHE A 55 25.36 33.35 -13.28
N PHE A 56 26.46 32.73 -12.84
CA PHE A 56 27.83 32.98 -13.30
C PHE A 56 28.24 34.46 -13.24
N ALA A 57 27.51 35.27 -12.46
CA ALA A 57 27.68 36.71 -12.35
C ALA A 57 27.17 37.20 -10.99
N PHE A 58 27.82 38.25 -10.46
CA PHE A 58 27.32 38.93 -9.27
C PHE A 58 26.17 39.87 -9.64
N LYS A 59 24.96 39.52 -9.19
CA LYS A 59 23.77 40.35 -9.33
C LYS A 59 23.12 40.56 -7.98
N ALA A 60 23.20 41.79 -7.44
CA ALA A 60 22.56 42.11 -6.16
C ALA A 60 21.01 42.05 -6.24
N ARG A 61 20.44 42.32 -7.42
CA ARG A 61 19.00 42.26 -7.68
C ARG A 61 18.73 41.74 -9.09
N LEU A 62 17.52 41.23 -9.31
CA LEU A 62 17.05 40.85 -10.63
C LEU A 62 16.41 42.08 -11.28
N SER A 63 16.62 42.26 -12.58
CA SER A 63 15.92 43.31 -13.34
C SER A 63 14.43 42.95 -13.50
N SER A 64 13.58 43.94 -13.76
CA SER A 64 12.15 43.71 -14.03
C SER A 64 11.92 42.75 -15.20
N LYS A 65 12.81 42.76 -16.21
CA LYS A 65 12.76 41.84 -17.35
C LYS A 65 13.08 40.40 -16.92
N GLU A 66 14.03 40.21 -16.01
CA GLU A 66 14.38 38.89 -15.48
C GLU A 66 13.31 38.34 -14.56
N LEU A 67 12.76 39.16 -13.66
CA LEU A 67 11.64 38.76 -12.80
C LEU A 67 10.45 38.29 -13.66
N LYS A 68 10.06 39.10 -14.66
CA LYS A 68 9.02 38.72 -15.62
C LYS A 68 9.33 37.40 -16.31
N ARG A 69 10.56 37.24 -16.82
CA ARG A 69 11.01 35.97 -17.43
C ARG A 69 10.96 34.80 -16.45
N PHE A 70 11.22 35.02 -15.17
CA PHE A 70 11.30 33.94 -14.18
C PHE A 70 9.94 33.52 -13.63
N THR A 71 8.95 34.42 -13.61
CA THR A 71 7.62 34.13 -13.04
C THR A 71 6.52 33.96 -14.10
N GLU A 72 6.66 34.52 -15.30
CA GLU A 72 5.76 34.27 -16.43
C GLU A 72 6.31 33.12 -17.30
N VAL A 73 5.73 31.94 -17.09
CA VAL A 73 6.07 30.68 -17.77
C VAL A 73 4.82 30.09 -18.43
N ASP A 74 4.98 29.24 -19.44
CA ASP A 74 3.89 28.63 -20.22
C ASP A 74 3.50 27.23 -19.72
N TYR A 75 4.20 26.71 -18.71
CA TYR A 75 4.02 25.38 -18.13
C TYR A 75 4.25 24.20 -19.08
N LYS A 76 4.92 24.43 -20.22
CA LYS A 76 5.13 23.42 -21.27
C LYS A 76 6.55 23.40 -21.82
N ASP A 77 7.01 24.52 -22.34
CA ASP A 77 8.37 24.71 -22.84
C ASP A 77 9.23 25.38 -21.77
N ARG A 78 8.59 26.19 -20.93
CA ARG A 78 9.22 26.86 -19.79
C ARG A 78 8.43 26.49 -18.57
N VAL A 79 9.08 25.83 -17.62
CA VAL A 79 8.47 25.41 -16.36
C VAL A 79 9.34 25.87 -15.21
N ALA A 80 8.69 26.33 -14.14
CA ALA A 80 9.36 26.55 -12.87
C ALA A 80 8.45 26.11 -11.72
N LEU A 81 9.06 25.43 -10.74
CA LEU A 81 8.44 24.98 -9.50
C LEU A 81 9.13 25.69 -8.32
N VAL A 82 8.34 26.03 -7.30
CA VAL A 82 8.81 26.62 -6.05
C VAL A 82 8.46 25.71 -4.88
N ILE A 83 9.38 25.59 -3.92
CA ILE A 83 9.10 25.01 -2.60
C ILE A 83 9.00 26.16 -1.61
N THR A 84 7.92 26.17 -0.82
CA THR A 84 7.57 27.25 0.09
C THR A 84 7.37 26.77 1.53
N PHE A 85 7.62 27.66 2.49
CA PHE A 85 7.39 27.47 3.92
C PHE A 85 6.92 28.80 4.53
N GLY A 86 5.75 28.81 5.17
CA GLY A 86 5.14 30.04 5.68
C GLY A 86 4.88 31.11 4.60
N GLY A 87 4.78 30.71 3.33
CA GLY A 87 4.71 31.63 2.18
C GLY A 87 6.07 32.11 1.65
N GLU A 88 7.17 31.84 2.34
CA GLU A 88 8.53 32.17 1.88
C GLU A 88 9.07 31.08 0.93
N ILE A 89 9.75 31.49 -0.14
CA ILE A 89 10.39 30.57 -1.08
C ILE A 89 11.68 30.00 -0.47
N LEU A 90 11.75 28.68 -0.35
CA LEU A 90 12.96 27.97 0.08
C LEU A 90 13.83 27.51 -1.09
N GLY A 91 13.24 27.32 -2.26
CA GLY A 91 13.98 26.95 -3.46
C GLY A 91 13.14 27.03 -4.71
N ILE A 92 13.82 27.24 -5.83
CA ILE A 92 13.25 27.35 -7.17
C ILE A 92 13.99 26.36 -8.08
N GLY A 93 13.24 25.51 -8.77
CA GLY A 93 13.74 24.66 -9.84
C GLY A 93 13.03 25.01 -11.14
N ARG A 94 13.74 25.02 -12.26
CA ARG A 94 13.15 25.33 -13.57
C ARG A 94 13.77 24.49 -14.67
N TYR A 95 13.03 24.34 -15.76
CA TYR A 95 13.60 23.96 -17.06
C TYR A 95 13.11 24.89 -18.18
N ASP A 96 13.94 25.01 -19.22
CA ASP A 96 13.58 25.64 -20.48
C ASP A 96 13.92 24.64 -21.62
N ARG A 97 12.94 24.33 -22.49
CA ARG A 97 13.09 23.40 -23.62
C ARG A 97 14.10 23.95 -24.63
N LEU A 98 14.92 23.07 -25.18
CA LEU A 98 15.95 23.39 -26.17
C LEU A 98 15.41 23.22 -27.60
N ASP A 99 16.27 23.44 -28.60
CA ASP A 99 15.93 23.26 -30.01
C ASP A 99 15.53 21.80 -30.33
N ASP A 100 16.12 20.83 -29.63
CA ASP A 100 15.64 19.45 -29.63
C ASP A 100 14.36 19.37 -28.75
N PRO A 101 13.20 19.02 -29.32
CA PRO A 101 11.96 18.94 -28.57
C PRO A 101 11.98 17.90 -27.46
N LEU A 102 12.92 16.95 -27.46
CA LEU A 102 13.06 15.93 -26.40
C LEU A 102 13.99 16.37 -25.26
N GLU A 103 14.59 17.56 -25.34
CA GLU A 103 15.61 18.02 -24.39
C GLU A 103 15.24 19.36 -23.73
N ALA A 104 15.61 19.51 -22.46
CA ALA A 104 15.47 20.77 -21.73
C ALA A 104 16.67 21.03 -20.82
N GLU A 105 17.08 22.29 -20.70
CA GLU A 105 18.10 22.73 -19.75
C GLU A 105 17.46 22.97 -18.38
N VAL A 106 18.04 22.41 -17.32
CA VAL A 106 17.52 22.53 -15.95
C VAL A 106 18.41 23.36 -15.04
N ALA A 107 17.80 24.10 -14.13
CA ALA A 107 18.53 24.88 -13.16
C ALA A 107 17.81 25.02 -11.82
N PHE A 108 18.59 25.12 -10.74
CA PHE A 108 18.08 25.15 -9.37
C PHE A 108 18.73 26.28 -8.58
N ASN A 109 17.96 26.90 -7.69
CA ASN A 109 18.45 27.85 -6.71
C ASN A 109 17.80 27.55 -5.36
N ILE A 110 18.61 27.29 -4.31
CA ILE A 110 18.11 26.88 -2.98
C ILE A 110 18.60 27.90 -1.95
N ALA A 111 17.69 28.36 -1.10
CA ALA A 111 17.99 29.31 -0.04
C ALA A 111 19.15 28.80 0.83
N ASP A 112 20.15 29.65 1.08
CA ASP A 112 21.34 29.30 1.86
C ASP A 112 21.01 28.66 3.22
N ALA A 113 20.04 29.22 3.95
CA ALA A 113 19.58 28.71 5.25
C ALA A 113 18.87 27.34 5.19
N HIS A 114 18.53 26.86 3.99
CA HIS A 114 17.76 25.63 3.77
C HIS A 114 18.48 24.59 2.91
N GLN A 115 19.74 24.83 2.56
CA GLN A 115 20.57 23.83 1.89
C GLN A 115 20.75 22.58 2.77
N GLY A 116 20.87 21.41 2.15
CA GLY A 116 21.01 20.13 2.85
C GLY A 116 19.69 19.51 3.33
N ARG A 117 18.56 20.21 3.22
CA ARG A 117 17.22 19.70 3.59
C ARG A 117 16.54 18.83 2.52
N GLY A 118 17.24 18.51 1.42
CA GLY A 118 16.73 17.66 0.33
C GLY A 118 15.88 18.37 -0.74
N ILE A 119 15.74 19.70 -0.65
CA ILE A 119 14.91 20.54 -1.54
C ILE A 119 15.28 20.37 -3.02
N GLY A 120 16.58 20.41 -3.36
CA GLY A 120 17.03 20.24 -4.75
C GLY A 120 16.64 18.91 -5.37
N SER A 121 16.74 17.81 -4.61
CA SER A 121 16.30 16.49 -5.08
C SER A 121 14.78 16.42 -5.27
N ILE A 122 13.99 17.03 -4.38
CA ILE A 122 12.53 17.09 -4.53
C ILE A 122 12.18 17.85 -5.82
N LEU A 123 12.77 19.04 -6.02
CA LEU A 123 12.54 19.83 -7.22
C LEU A 123 12.92 19.06 -8.49
N LEU A 124 14.06 18.35 -8.50
CA LEU A 124 14.48 17.56 -9.65
C LEU A 124 13.47 16.45 -9.99
N GLU A 125 13.00 15.71 -8.99
CA GLU A 125 12.02 14.62 -9.18
C GLU A 125 10.68 15.14 -9.73
N HIS A 126 10.19 16.25 -9.19
CA HIS A 126 8.94 16.86 -9.64
C HIS A 126 9.07 17.51 -11.02
N LEU A 127 10.20 18.16 -11.32
CA LEU A 127 10.48 18.69 -12.66
C LEU A 127 10.61 17.58 -13.69
N ALA A 128 11.27 16.46 -13.35
CA ALA A 128 11.39 15.32 -14.25
C ALA A 128 10.02 14.74 -14.61
N ALA A 129 9.11 14.62 -13.63
CA ALA A 129 7.73 14.20 -13.87
C ALA A 129 6.97 15.19 -14.77
N ALA A 130 7.05 16.49 -14.48
CA ALA A 130 6.44 17.55 -15.29
C ALA A 130 7.02 17.62 -16.71
N ALA A 131 8.31 17.33 -16.87
CA ALA A 131 8.98 17.29 -18.17
C ALA A 131 8.56 16.07 -18.99
N HIS A 132 8.42 14.92 -18.35
CA HIS A 132 7.91 13.70 -18.98
C HIS A 132 6.46 13.88 -19.48
N GLU A 133 5.58 14.51 -18.68
CA GLU A 133 4.22 14.90 -19.10
C GLU A 133 4.23 15.81 -20.34
N ASN A 134 5.28 16.62 -20.49
CA ASN A 134 5.48 17.54 -21.62
C ASN A 134 6.34 16.94 -22.76
N GLY A 135 6.56 15.62 -22.78
CA GLY A 135 7.27 14.91 -23.85
C GLY A 135 8.79 15.07 -23.85
N ILE A 136 9.38 15.65 -22.80
CA ILE A 136 10.84 15.77 -22.64
C ILE A 136 11.38 14.43 -22.09
N ARG A 137 12.53 14.00 -22.60
CA ARG A 137 13.19 12.74 -22.20
C ARG A 137 14.58 12.97 -21.62
N ARG A 138 15.19 14.13 -21.82
CA ARG A 138 16.55 14.41 -21.35
C ARG A 138 16.66 15.77 -20.70
N PHE A 139 17.45 15.82 -19.64
CA PHE A 139 17.88 17.06 -19.03
C PHE A 139 19.37 17.30 -19.28
N SER A 140 19.69 18.56 -19.58
CA SER A 140 21.04 19.10 -19.53
C SER A 140 21.16 20.12 -18.40
N ALA A 141 22.36 20.29 -17.83
CA ALA A 141 22.63 21.31 -16.83
C ALA A 141 24.07 21.78 -16.89
N GLU A 142 24.28 23.10 -16.83
CA GLU A 142 25.60 23.71 -16.69
C GLU A 142 25.86 24.08 -15.22
N VAL A 143 26.97 23.58 -14.67
CA VAL A 143 27.31 23.75 -13.26
C VAL A 143 28.76 24.16 -13.12
N LEU A 144 29.06 25.18 -12.31
CA LEU A 144 30.45 25.52 -11.97
C LEU A 144 31.15 24.31 -11.31
N PRO A 145 32.40 23.98 -11.66
CA PRO A 145 33.16 22.88 -11.05
C PRO A 145 33.24 22.95 -9.52
N GLU A 146 33.22 24.17 -8.97
CA GLU A 146 33.26 24.44 -7.53
C GLU A 146 31.93 24.11 -6.82
N ASN A 147 30.80 24.04 -7.55
CA ASN A 147 29.48 23.75 -6.99
C ASN A 147 29.27 22.25 -6.76
N ARG A 148 30.11 21.67 -5.90
CA ARG A 148 30.09 20.24 -5.54
C ARG A 148 28.73 19.80 -5.01
N LYS A 149 27.99 20.68 -4.33
CA LYS A 149 26.65 20.40 -3.80
C LYS A 149 25.66 20.08 -4.93
N MET A 150 25.60 20.91 -5.98
CA MET A 150 24.72 20.66 -7.13
C MET A 150 25.16 19.44 -7.93
N LEU A 151 26.47 19.25 -8.14
CA LEU A 151 26.98 18.04 -8.81
C LEU A 151 26.57 16.75 -8.07
N MET A 152 26.56 16.76 -6.74
CA MET A 152 26.06 15.62 -5.94
C MET A 152 24.55 15.42 -6.07
N VAL A 153 23.73 16.48 -6.18
CA VAL A 153 22.28 16.32 -6.37
C VAL A 153 21.99 15.49 -7.63
N PHE A 154 22.67 15.77 -8.73
CA PHE A 154 22.53 15.01 -9.98
C PHE A 154 23.14 13.61 -9.90
N ALA A 155 24.34 13.48 -9.33
CA ALA A 155 25.01 12.18 -9.19
C ALA A 155 24.21 11.22 -8.31
N ASP A 156 23.63 11.74 -7.22
CA ASP A 156 22.84 10.98 -6.26
C ASP A 156 21.38 10.85 -6.73
N ALA A 157 20.95 11.42 -7.85
CA ALA A 157 19.57 11.25 -8.33
C ALA A 157 19.29 9.85 -8.89
N GLY A 158 20.35 9.05 -9.09
CA GLY A 158 20.24 7.69 -9.61
C GLY A 158 20.08 7.60 -11.13
N TYR A 159 20.18 8.74 -11.84
CA TYR A 159 20.26 8.79 -13.29
C TYR A 159 21.68 8.49 -13.80
N ASP A 160 21.79 8.03 -15.04
CA ASP A 160 23.07 7.85 -15.73
C ASP A 160 23.54 9.19 -16.30
N VAL A 161 24.37 9.89 -15.52
CA VAL A 161 24.85 11.24 -15.84
C VAL A 161 26.14 11.20 -16.64
N LYS A 162 26.12 11.73 -17.87
CA LYS A 162 27.33 12.04 -18.64
C LYS A 162 27.87 13.40 -18.21
N ARG A 163 29.19 13.52 -18.11
CA ARG A 163 29.87 14.75 -17.71
C ARG A 163 30.85 15.16 -18.78
N HIS A 164 30.75 16.40 -19.24
CA HIS A 164 31.71 17.02 -20.13
C HIS A 164 32.20 18.32 -19.50
N PHE A 165 33.46 18.65 -19.72
CA PHE A 165 34.05 19.88 -19.24
C PHE A 165 34.24 20.78 -20.46
N ASP A 166 33.55 21.91 -20.48
CA ASP A 166 33.57 22.84 -21.61
C ASP A 166 33.54 24.28 -21.08
N ASP A 167 34.32 25.17 -21.69
CA ASP A 167 34.40 26.60 -21.35
C ASP A 167 34.43 26.96 -19.84
N GLY A 168 35.05 26.11 -19.02
CA GLY A 168 35.18 26.31 -17.57
C GLY A 168 33.96 25.92 -16.74
N VAL A 169 32.92 25.34 -17.35
CA VAL A 169 31.75 24.75 -16.69
C VAL A 169 31.73 23.23 -16.85
N VAL A 170 31.03 22.55 -15.94
CA VAL A 170 30.70 21.13 -16.05
C VAL A 170 29.31 21.01 -16.65
N SER A 171 29.24 20.50 -17.88
CA SER A 171 27.99 20.18 -18.56
C SER A 171 27.58 18.74 -18.20
N LEU A 172 26.38 18.60 -17.66
CA LEU A 172 25.77 17.34 -17.28
C LEU A 172 24.62 17.01 -18.23
N GLU A 173 24.53 15.76 -18.67
CA GLU A 173 23.39 15.25 -19.45
C GLU A 173 22.89 13.94 -18.86
N PHE A 174 21.58 13.79 -18.71
CA PHE A 174 20.97 12.53 -18.23
C PHE A 174 19.55 12.32 -18.75
N ASN A 175 19.20 11.05 -19.00
CA ASN A 175 17.83 10.64 -19.30
C ASN A 175 16.99 10.73 -18.02
N ILE A 176 15.79 11.31 -18.12
CA ILE A 176 14.88 11.52 -16.98
C ILE A 176 13.88 10.38 -16.80
N ASP A 177 13.80 9.45 -17.76
CA ASP A 177 12.98 8.25 -17.65
C ASP A 177 13.35 7.50 -16.35
N PRO A 178 12.37 7.14 -15.51
CA PRO A 178 12.66 6.47 -14.24
C PRO A 178 13.38 5.14 -14.44
N THR A 179 14.58 5.00 -13.88
CA THR A 179 15.32 3.74 -13.82
C THR A 179 15.02 3.03 -12.49
N GLU A 180 15.30 1.73 -12.40
CA GLU A 180 15.20 1.00 -11.13
C GLU A 180 16.06 1.66 -10.03
N LYS A 181 17.26 2.12 -10.41
CA LYS A 181 18.18 2.84 -9.52
C LYS A 181 17.62 4.19 -9.07
N SER A 182 17.06 5.00 -9.97
CA SER A 182 16.51 6.31 -9.59
C SER A 182 15.28 6.15 -8.69
N ARG A 183 14.39 5.20 -9.00
CA ARG A 183 13.25 4.84 -8.14
C ARG A 183 13.71 4.41 -6.75
N ALA A 184 14.65 3.47 -6.64
CA ALA A 184 15.16 3.02 -5.35
C ALA A 184 15.75 4.16 -4.49
N VAL A 185 16.45 5.11 -5.12
CA VAL A 185 16.98 6.28 -4.40
C VAL A 185 15.88 7.22 -3.93
N MET A 186 14.89 7.50 -4.78
CA MET A 186 13.73 8.33 -4.42
C MET A 186 12.98 7.72 -3.23
N GLU A 187 12.72 6.41 -3.28
CA GLU A 187 12.06 5.67 -2.22
C GLU A 187 12.87 5.67 -0.91
N SER A 188 14.19 5.48 -0.97
CA SER A 188 15.05 5.55 0.22
C SER A 188 15.07 6.95 0.85
N ARG A 189 14.92 8.01 0.05
CA ARG A 189 14.81 9.39 0.55
C ARG A 189 13.45 9.66 1.17
N GLU A 190 12.37 9.22 0.52
CA GLU A 190 11.01 9.27 1.04
C GLU A 190 10.93 8.58 2.41
N HIS A 191 11.44 7.34 2.48
CA HIS A 191 11.51 6.54 3.70
C HIS A 191 12.15 7.29 4.86
N ARG A 192 13.41 7.74 4.68
CA ARG A 192 14.15 8.43 5.75
C ARG A 192 13.49 9.73 6.20
N ALA A 193 12.89 10.48 5.26
CA ALA A 193 12.22 11.72 5.57
C ALA A 193 10.94 11.49 6.39
N GLU A 194 10.08 10.56 5.96
CA GLU A 194 8.82 10.23 6.64
C GLU A 194 9.03 9.52 7.98
N ALA A 195 9.96 8.55 8.04
CA ALA A 195 10.31 7.86 9.28
C ALA A 195 10.84 8.84 10.34
N ARG A 196 11.66 9.81 9.94
CA ARG A 196 12.11 10.89 10.83
C ARG A 196 10.96 11.79 11.27
N SER A 197 10.10 12.19 10.34
CA SER A 197 8.93 13.02 10.61
C SER A 197 8.03 12.40 11.69
N VAL A 198 7.76 11.10 11.61
CA VAL A 198 6.98 10.36 12.63
C VAL A 198 7.75 10.19 13.93
N ARG A 199 9.05 9.92 13.88
CA ARG A 199 9.90 9.82 15.09
C ARG A 199 9.84 11.10 15.92
N ASP A 200 9.89 12.27 15.29
CA ASP A 200 9.83 13.56 15.97
C ASP A 200 8.46 13.79 16.65
N LEU A 201 7.39 13.13 16.19
CA LEU A 201 6.07 13.13 16.84
C LEU A 201 6.00 12.16 18.03
N LEU A 202 6.62 10.99 17.92
CA LEU A 202 6.56 9.93 18.93
C LEU A 202 7.59 10.07 20.04
N ALA A 203 8.65 10.85 19.82
CA ALA A 203 9.71 11.11 20.80
C ALA A 203 10.06 12.61 20.87
N PRO A 204 9.09 13.49 21.17
CA PRO A 204 9.35 14.93 21.29
C PRO A 204 10.20 15.21 22.54
N SER A 205 10.99 16.29 22.51
CA SER A 205 11.74 16.76 23.69
C SER A 205 10.88 17.58 24.66
N SER A 206 9.79 18.18 24.16
CA SER A 206 8.87 19.02 24.93
C SER A 206 7.45 18.96 24.37
N ILE A 207 6.47 19.07 25.26
CA ILE A 207 5.03 18.97 24.94
C ILE A 207 4.28 20.15 25.53
N ALA A 208 3.39 20.78 24.74
CA ALA A 208 2.39 21.73 25.24
C ALA A 208 0.99 21.12 25.17
N VAL A 209 0.26 21.09 26.29
CA VAL A 209 -1.13 20.63 26.36
C VAL A 209 -2.06 21.84 26.33
N ILE A 210 -2.72 22.04 25.18
CA ILE A 210 -3.60 23.18 24.91
C ILE A 210 -5.06 22.77 25.14
N GLY A 211 -5.74 23.50 26.03
CA GLY A 211 -7.02 23.08 26.59
C GLY A 211 -6.88 22.31 27.90
N ALA A 212 -5.69 22.34 28.53
CA ALA A 212 -5.49 21.85 29.89
C ALA A 212 -6.46 22.54 30.86
N SER A 213 -6.97 21.84 31.86
CA SER A 213 -8.04 22.34 32.73
C SER A 213 -7.86 21.87 34.16
N ARG A 214 -8.41 22.61 35.13
CA ARG A 214 -8.58 22.15 36.53
C ARG A 214 -9.78 21.23 36.70
N LYS A 215 -10.71 21.26 35.74
CA LYS A 215 -11.97 20.54 35.85
C LYS A 215 -11.74 19.07 35.54
N TRP A 216 -11.80 18.27 36.60
CA TRP A 216 -11.75 16.82 36.50
C TRP A 216 -12.79 16.29 35.49
N GLY A 217 -12.39 15.28 34.71
CA GLY A 217 -13.21 14.66 33.67
C GLY A 217 -13.24 15.39 32.32
N THR A 218 -12.51 16.50 32.16
CA THR A 218 -12.29 17.11 30.83
C THR A 218 -11.15 16.41 30.09
N VAL A 219 -11.22 16.39 28.75
CA VAL A 219 -10.21 15.74 27.89
C VAL A 219 -8.81 16.31 28.13
N GLY A 220 -8.68 17.64 28.18
CA GLY A 220 -7.38 18.28 28.41
C GLY A 220 -6.81 18.07 29.82
N TYR A 221 -7.66 17.90 30.84
CA TYR A 221 -7.22 17.45 32.17
C TYR A 221 -6.62 16.04 32.10
N GLN A 222 -7.34 15.09 31.49
CA GLN A 222 -6.91 13.69 31.41
C GLN A 222 -5.63 13.51 30.59
N LEU A 223 -5.50 14.21 29.46
CA LEU A 223 -4.27 14.15 28.66
C LEU A 223 -3.05 14.67 29.42
N LEU A 224 -3.19 15.76 30.18
CA LEU A 224 -2.10 16.28 31.01
C LEU A 224 -1.73 15.28 32.11
N GLU A 225 -2.73 14.73 32.81
CA GLU A 225 -2.56 13.71 33.86
C GLU A 225 -1.84 12.47 33.32
N HIS A 226 -2.30 11.91 32.19
CA HIS A 226 -1.70 10.72 31.58
C HIS A 226 -0.25 10.92 31.13
N ILE A 227 0.12 12.10 30.62
CA ILE A 227 1.51 12.40 30.25
C ILE A 227 2.41 12.41 31.50
N ILE A 228 1.92 13.02 32.59
CA ILE A 228 2.66 13.11 33.86
C ILE A 228 2.77 11.73 34.53
N GLU A 229 1.66 11.02 34.69
CA GLU A 229 1.63 9.69 35.30
C GLU A 229 2.37 8.63 34.48
N GLY A 230 2.38 8.79 33.15
CA GLY A 230 3.19 7.98 32.24
C GLY A 230 4.70 8.14 32.46
N GLY A 231 5.12 9.24 33.12
CA GLY A 231 6.51 9.51 33.43
C GLY A 231 7.31 9.99 32.23
N PHE A 232 6.69 10.82 31.37
CA PHE A 232 7.34 11.41 30.20
C PHE A 232 8.65 12.09 30.60
N SER A 233 9.71 11.79 29.85
CA SER A 233 11.07 12.22 30.18
C SER A 233 11.39 13.66 29.79
N GLY A 234 10.62 14.22 28.85
CA GLY A 234 10.78 15.59 28.36
C GLY A 234 10.02 16.63 29.19
N GLN A 235 10.07 17.88 28.73
CA GLN A 235 9.37 18.98 29.40
C GLN A 235 7.88 19.01 29.05
N VAL A 236 7.02 19.30 30.03
CA VAL A 236 5.56 19.40 29.84
C VAL A 236 5.09 20.79 30.23
N TYR A 237 4.34 21.42 29.33
CA TYR A 237 3.77 22.75 29.49
C TYR A 237 2.24 22.68 29.43
N ALA A 238 1.55 23.22 30.43
CA ALA A 238 0.10 23.36 30.37
C ALA A 238 -0.28 24.73 29.82
N ILE A 239 -1.23 24.79 28.89
CA ILE A 239 -1.79 26.05 28.40
C ILE A 239 -3.24 26.18 28.86
N ASN A 240 -3.47 27.15 29.76
CA ASN A 240 -4.77 27.53 30.28
C ASN A 240 -4.79 29.03 30.61
N PRO A 241 -5.67 29.84 29.99
CA PRO A 241 -5.73 31.29 30.21
C PRO A 241 -6.04 31.73 31.66
N GLU A 242 -6.67 30.88 32.46
CA GLU A 242 -7.18 31.20 33.80
C GLU A 242 -6.34 30.57 34.94
N ALA A 243 -5.39 29.69 34.61
CA ALA A 243 -4.62 28.94 35.58
C ALA A 243 -3.13 29.29 35.53
N LEU A 244 -2.56 29.61 36.69
CA LEU A 244 -1.11 29.80 36.87
C LEU A 244 -0.36 28.47 37.09
N GLU A 245 -1.06 27.46 37.59
CA GLU A 245 -0.52 26.12 37.86
C GLU A 245 -1.60 25.05 37.63
N LEU A 246 -1.19 23.92 37.03
CA LEU A 246 -2.02 22.75 36.74
C LEU A 246 -1.22 21.47 36.98
N ALA A 247 -1.78 20.53 37.76
CA ALA A 247 -1.15 19.24 38.07
C ALA A 247 0.31 19.34 38.58
N GLY A 248 0.63 20.40 39.34
CA GLY A 248 1.99 20.64 39.85
C GLY A 248 2.96 21.32 38.87
N MET A 249 2.47 21.71 37.68
CA MET A 249 3.26 22.30 36.60
C MET A 249 2.87 23.76 36.36
N LEU A 250 3.85 24.58 35.94
CA LEU A 250 3.61 25.93 35.47
C LEU A 250 2.65 25.92 34.28
N SER A 251 1.61 26.73 34.38
CA SER A 251 0.61 26.92 33.32
C SER A 251 0.80 28.30 32.70
N PHE A 252 0.76 28.34 31.37
CA PHE A 252 0.89 29.56 30.57
C PHE A 252 -0.45 29.93 29.96
N SER A 253 -0.67 31.23 29.69
CA SER A 253 -1.93 31.67 29.09
C SER A 253 -2.01 31.37 27.59
N ARG A 254 -0.85 31.30 26.93
CA ARG A 254 -0.70 31.04 25.48
C ARG A 254 0.65 30.39 25.20
N ILE A 255 0.72 29.64 24.10
CA ILE A 255 1.94 28.93 23.69
C ILE A 255 3.14 29.85 23.45
N SER A 256 2.93 31.10 23.01
CA SER A 256 4.00 32.06 22.74
C SER A 256 4.69 32.60 24.01
N GLU A 257 4.18 32.27 25.20
CA GLU A 257 4.82 32.64 26.48
C GLU A 257 5.78 31.56 26.98
N ILE A 258 5.79 30.39 26.35
CA ILE A 258 6.74 29.33 26.69
C ILE A 258 8.15 29.79 26.25
N PRO A 259 9.15 29.76 27.15
CA PRO A 259 10.49 30.26 26.86
C PRO A 259 11.30 29.32 25.95
N GLU A 260 10.99 28.03 25.96
CA GLU A 260 11.70 27.00 25.20
C GLU A 260 10.88 26.52 23.97
N PRO A 261 11.55 26.02 22.92
CA PRO A 261 10.85 25.47 21.75
C PRO A 261 9.95 24.29 22.14
N VAL A 262 8.73 24.28 21.60
CA VAL A 262 7.76 23.19 21.78
C VAL A 262 7.85 22.22 20.61
N GLY A 263 8.18 20.94 20.89
CA GLY A 263 8.23 19.90 19.87
C GLY A 263 6.84 19.44 19.41
N LEU A 264 5.95 19.18 20.37
CA LEU A 264 4.61 18.65 20.13
C LEU A 264 3.53 19.47 20.87
N ALA A 265 2.46 19.84 20.19
CA ALA A 265 1.27 20.41 20.82
C ALA A 265 0.12 19.39 20.83
N VAL A 266 -0.42 19.10 22.02
CA VAL A 266 -1.60 18.26 22.24
C VAL A 266 -2.81 19.18 22.41
N ILE A 267 -3.76 19.13 21.48
CA ILE A 267 -4.86 20.08 21.35
C ILE A 267 -6.18 19.42 21.76
N ALA A 268 -6.78 19.96 22.82
CA ALA A 268 -8.04 19.52 23.41
C ALA A 268 -9.00 20.69 23.68
N VAL A 269 -9.11 21.62 22.73
CA VAL A 269 -10.02 22.78 22.75
C VAL A 269 -11.30 22.51 21.93
N PRO A 270 -12.38 23.27 22.08
CA PRO A 270 -13.56 23.19 21.20
C PRO A 270 -13.18 23.30 19.72
N TYR A 271 -13.95 22.66 18.83
CA TYR A 271 -13.58 22.53 17.42
C TYR A 271 -13.41 23.89 16.73
N GLU A 272 -14.17 24.90 17.14
CA GLU A 272 -14.15 26.27 16.62
C GLU A 272 -12.81 26.98 16.87
N GLU A 273 -12.10 26.59 17.93
CA GLU A 273 -10.84 27.21 18.35
C GLU A 273 -9.62 26.54 17.73
N VAL A 274 -9.76 25.31 17.21
CA VAL A 274 -8.64 24.49 16.71
C VAL A 274 -7.84 25.23 15.64
N ALA A 275 -8.49 25.88 14.68
CA ALA A 275 -7.79 26.61 13.62
C ALA A 275 -6.92 27.75 14.17
N THR A 276 -7.44 28.50 15.14
CA THR A 276 -6.70 29.59 15.81
C THR A 276 -5.51 29.04 16.61
N VAL A 277 -5.68 27.91 17.29
CA VAL A 277 -4.59 27.25 18.03
C VAL A 277 -3.49 26.77 17.07
N VAL A 278 -3.84 26.22 15.90
CA VAL A 278 -2.86 25.84 14.89
C VAL A 278 -2.03 27.04 14.42
N ASP A 279 -2.63 28.22 14.31
CA ASP A 279 -1.90 29.45 13.93
C ASP A 279 -0.90 29.87 15.01
N GLN A 280 -1.30 29.77 16.26
CA GLN A 280 -0.43 30.04 17.39
C GLN A 280 0.73 29.04 17.45
N CYS A 281 0.46 27.76 17.18
CA CYS A 281 1.49 26.72 17.10
C CYS A 281 2.47 26.96 15.95
N ALA A 282 1.96 27.37 14.78
CA ALA A 282 2.79 27.75 13.63
C ALA A 282 3.72 28.92 13.98
N ALA A 283 3.18 29.98 14.60
CA ALA A 283 3.95 31.14 15.03
C ALA A 283 4.99 30.80 16.11
N ALA A 284 4.70 29.83 16.98
CA ALA A 284 5.64 29.31 17.98
C ALA A 284 6.65 28.29 17.42
N GLY A 285 6.55 27.93 16.13
CA GLY A 285 7.49 27.04 15.46
C GLY A 285 7.36 25.56 15.83
N VAL A 286 6.20 25.15 16.37
CA VAL A 286 5.86 23.75 16.72
C VAL A 286 6.05 22.84 15.50
N LYS A 287 6.41 21.57 15.71
CA LYS A 287 6.65 20.59 14.64
C LYS A 287 5.54 19.56 14.49
N GLY A 288 4.86 19.24 15.59
CA GLY A 288 3.81 18.22 15.60
C GLY A 288 2.55 18.66 16.34
N LEU A 289 1.40 18.24 15.83
CA LEU A 289 0.09 18.47 16.43
C LEU A 289 -0.61 17.13 16.68
N VAL A 290 -1.11 16.89 17.89
CA VAL A 290 -2.07 15.83 18.21
C VAL A 290 -3.40 16.49 18.52
N ILE A 291 -4.39 16.31 17.64
CA ILE A 291 -5.70 16.96 17.76
C ILE A 291 -6.72 15.92 18.25
N ALA A 292 -7.02 15.96 19.55
CA ALA A 292 -8.02 15.10 20.16
C ALA A 292 -9.45 15.55 19.83
N SER A 293 -9.64 16.85 19.57
CA SER A 293 -10.94 17.45 19.27
C SER A 293 -11.62 16.80 18.06
N ALA A 294 -12.87 16.39 18.23
CA ALA A 294 -13.75 15.86 17.18
C ALA A 294 -14.63 16.97 16.57
N GLY A 295 -15.62 16.61 15.75
CA GLY A 295 -16.60 17.56 15.15
C GLY A 295 -16.34 17.91 13.68
N PHE A 296 -15.21 17.50 13.12
CA PHE A 296 -14.91 17.73 11.69
C PHE A 296 -15.74 16.82 10.78
N ALA A 297 -15.93 15.55 11.13
CA ALA A 297 -16.63 14.59 10.28
C ALA A 297 -18.16 14.81 10.24
N ASP A 298 -18.72 15.46 11.27
CA ASP A 298 -20.16 15.60 11.49
C ASP A 298 -20.84 16.62 10.55
N ASP A 299 -20.05 17.52 9.93
CA ASP A 299 -20.53 18.57 9.01
C ASP A 299 -20.29 18.21 7.52
N GLY A 300 -20.16 16.90 7.21
CA GLY A 300 -20.03 16.38 5.84
C GLY A 300 -18.94 17.06 5.02
N GLU A 301 -19.28 17.56 3.82
CA GLU A 301 -18.33 18.21 2.90
C GLU A 301 -17.72 19.50 3.46
N ARG A 302 -18.48 20.27 4.26
CA ARG A 302 -17.97 21.49 4.91
C ARG A 302 -16.92 21.13 5.95
N GLY A 303 -17.21 20.09 6.72
CA GLY A 303 -16.30 19.48 7.67
C GLY A 303 -14.99 19.02 7.01
N LEU A 304 -15.10 18.29 5.90
CA LEU A 304 -13.96 17.82 5.12
C LEU A 304 -13.12 18.98 4.55
N THR A 305 -13.79 20.03 4.04
CA THR A 305 -13.12 21.24 3.53
C THR A 305 -12.34 21.96 4.63
N ARG A 306 -12.93 22.09 5.82
CA ARG A 306 -12.25 22.67 7.00
C ARG A 306 -11.06 21.83 7.42
N GLN A 307 -11.20 20.51 7.47
CA GLN A 307 -10.10 19.60 7.78
C GLN A 307 -8.96 19.72 6.77
N ARG A 308 -9.26 19.76 5.46
CA ARG A 308 -8.25 19.97 4.41
C ARG A 308 -7.53 21.31 4.58
N ASN A 309 -8.26 22.38 4.87
CA ASN A 309 -7.66 23.69 5.10
C ASN A 309 -6.77 23.70 6.35
N LEU A 310 -7.18 23.02 7.43
CA LEU A 310 -6.39 22.86 8.65
C LEU A 310 -5.05 22.16 8.35
N VAL A 311 -5.09 21.02 7.66
CA VAL A 311 -3.88 20.25 7.31
C VAL A 311 -3.00 21.03 6.35
N ARG A 312 -3.56 21.63 5.29
CA ARG A 312 -2.79 22.47 4.35
C ARG A 312 -2.06 23.58 5.08
N LYS A 313 -2.73 24.25 6.03
CA LYS A 313 -2.13 25.31 6.84
C LYS A 313 -1.02 24.79 7.76
N ALA A 314 -1.23 23.64 8.40
CA ALA A 314 -0.21 23.01 9.24
C ALA A 314 1.04 22.64 8.41
N ARG A 315 0.85 21.95 7.28
CA ARG A 315 1.93 21.50 6.40
C ARG A 315 2.72 22.65 5.79
N ALA A 316 2.03 23.72 5.37
CA ALA A 316 2.66 24.94 4.86
C ALA A 316 3.58 25.61 5.90
N ASN A 317 3.37 25.36 7.20
CA ASN A 317 4.19 25.88 8.29
C ASN A 317 5.12 24.82 8.91
N GLY A 318 5.36 23.70 8.23
CA GLY A 318 6.27 22.65 8.68
C GLY A 318 5.74 21.70 9.73
N MET A 319 4.44 21.74 10.03
CA MET A 319 3.82 20.91 11.05
C MET A 319 3.20 19.65 10.46
N ARG A 320 3.32 18.53 11.18
CA ARG A 320 2.54 17.31 10.96
C ARG A 320 1.35 17.23 11.90
N VAL A 321 0.28 16.58 11.46
CA VAL A 321 -0.98 16.45 12.20
C VAL A 321 -1.36 14.98 12.43
N ILE A 322 -1.59 14.64 13.70
CA ILE A 322 -2.25 13.41 14.13
C ILE A 322 -3.68 13.79 14.53
N GLY A 323 -4.67 13.10 13.97
CA GLY A 323 -6.08 13.49 14.08
C GLY A 323 -6.56 14.28 12.87
N PRO A 324 -7.61 15.12 13.02
CA PRO A 324 -8.40 15.34 14.24
C PRO A 324 -9.20 14.10 14.67
N ALA A 325 -9.93 14.21 15.79
CA ALA A 325 -10.63 13.10 16.43
C ALA A 325 -9.71 11.91 16.78
N SER A 326 -8.48 12.20 17.20
CA SER A 326 -7.49 11.20 17.59
C SER A 326 -7.68 10.74 19.03
N LEU A 327 -7.43 9.46 19.32
CA LEU A 327 -7.25 8.98 20.70
C LEU A 327 -5.93 9.47 21.31
N GLY A 328 -4.95 9.80 20.47
CA GLY A 328 -3.60 10.25 20.83
C GLY A 328 -2.51 9.23 20.50
N ILE A 329 -1.35 9.41 21.14
CA ILE A 329 -0.13 8.62 20.91
C ILE A 329 0.49 8.11 22.20
N VAL A 330 1.20 6.99 22.08
CA VAL A 330 1.96 6.35 23.15
C VAL A 330 3.33 5.90 22.63
N ASN A 331 4.37 6.07 23.45
CA ASN A 331 5.70 5.52 23.24
C ASN A 331 6.26 4.99 24.57
N THR A 332 6.56 3.70 24.63
CA THR A 332 7.03 3.02 25.85
C THR A 332 8.55 2.97 25.98
N HIS A 333 9.30 3.56 25.04
CA HIS A 333 10.75 3.62 25.08
C HIS A 333 11.20 4.23 26.44
N PRO A 334 12.18 3.63 27.15
CA PRO A 334 12.57 4.07 28.49
C PRO A 334 13.00 5.54 28.58
N ASP A 335 13.62 6.05 27.52
CA ASP A 335 14.07 7.44 27.42
C ASP A 335 12.96 8.41 26.99
N VAL A 336 11.74 7.93 26.71
CA VAL A 336 10.60 8.75 26.25
C VAL A 336 9.42 8.65 27.22
N LYS A 337 8.86 7.45 27.43
CA LYS A 337 7.72 7.16 28.32
C LYS A 337 6.53 8.10 28.12
N LEU A 338 6.09 8.26 26.88
CA LEU A 338 5.01 9.16 26.52
C LEU A 338 3.66 8.46 26.52
N ASN A 339 2.68 8.99 27.25
CA ASN A 339 1.26 8.71 27.06
C ASN A 339 0.49 10.02 26.80
N ALA A 340 0.55 10.53 25.57
CA ALA A 340 -0.26 11.66 25.11
C ALA A 340 -1.54 11.15 24.44
N SER A 341 -2.31 10.36 25.19
CA SER A 341 -3.53 9.72 24.70
C SER A 341 -4.60 9.60 25.77
N MET A 342 -5.82 9.26 25.36
CA MET A 342 -6.93 8.94 26.26
C MET A 342 -6.87 7.50 26.80
N ALA A 343 -5.78 6.76 26.54
CA ALA A 343 -5.54 5.49 27.19
C ALA A 343 -5.25 5.70 28.69
N PRO A 344 -5.87 4.92 29.58
CA PRO A 344 -5.90 5.20 31.02
C PRO A 344 -4.55 5.05 31.74
N SER A 345 -3.55 4.46 31.10
CA SER A 345 -2.21 4.26 31.67
C SER A 345 -1.18 4.08 30.57
N LEU A 346 0.10 4.15 30.89
CA LEU A 346 1.15 3.72 29.96
C LEU A 346 1.14 2.18 29.89
N PRO A 347 1.10 1.56 28.69
CA PRO A 347 1.08 0.12 28.55
C PRO A 347 2.42 -0.50 28.94
N ARG A 348 2.41 -1.82 29.18
CA ARG A 348 3.65 -2.58 29.34
C ARG A 348 4.53 -2.40 28.10
N ARG A 349 5.83 -2.24 28.29
CA ARG A 349 6.79 -2.22 27.18
C ARG A 349 6.84 -3.60 26.51
N GLY A 350 6.90 -3.62 25.19
CA GLY A 350 7.14 -4.81 24.38
C GLY A 350 7.37 -4.45 22.92
N GLY A 351 7.43 -5.45 22.06
CA GLY A 351 7.81 -5.28 20.65
C GLY A 351 6.67 -4.95 19.68
N LEU A 352 5.44 -4.73 20.15
CA LEU A 352 4.28 -4.55 19.27
C LEU A 352 4.00 -3.07 18.99
N GLY A 353 4.10 -2.66 17.72
CA GLY A 353 3.62 -1.37 17.24
C GLY A 353 2.14 -1.46 16.83
N LEU A 354 1.30 -0.52 17.27
CA LEU A 354 -0.12 -0.49 16.91
C LEU A 354 -0.55 0.82 16.26
N PHE A 355 -1.38 0.73 15.21
CA PHE A 355 -1.97 1.87 14.51
C PHE A 355 -3.48 1.70 14.34
N SER A 356 -4.25 2.78 14.54
CA SER A 356 -5.70 2.80 14.31
C SER A 356 -6.14 4.06 13.58
N GLN A 357 -6.99 3.91 12.56
CA GLN A 357 -7.70 5.04 11.93
C GLN A 357 -9.01 5.42 12.64
N SER A 358 -9.32 4.80 13.78
CA SER A 358 -10.51 5.14 14.55
C SER A 358 -10.16 5.25 16.03
N ALA A 359 -10.63 6.33 16.68
CA ALA A 359 -10.39 6.51 18.11
C ALA A 359 -11.10 5.45 18.94
N ALA A 360 -12.35 5.14 18.62
CA ALA A 360 -13.13 4.10 19.30
C ALA A 360 -12.49 2.71 19.13
N ILE A 361 -12.05 2.38 17.93
CA ILE A 361 -11.32 1.13 17.68
C ILE A 361 -9.94 1.15 18.35
N GLY A 362 -9.30 2.31 18.43
CA GLY A 362 -8.06 2.52 19.18
C GLY A 362 -8.22 2.15 20.66
N VAL A 363 -9.33 2.54 21.29
CA VAL A 363 -9.66 2.13 22.67
C VAL A 363 -9.79 0.61 22.77
N SER A 364 -10.50 -0.01 21.82
CA SER A 364 -10.65 -1.47 21.79
C SER A 364 -9.32 -2.20 21.60
N LEU A 365 -8.45 -1.71 20.70
CA LEU A 365 -7.10 -2.26 20.49
C LEU A 365 -6.24 -2.14 21.75
N TYR A 366 -6.27 -0.98 22.40
CA TYR A 366 -5.55 -0.75 23.65
C TYR A 366 -6.06 -1.66 24.79
N ALA A 367 -7.38 -1.78 24.92
CA ALA A 367 -7.99 -2.67 25.91
C ALA A 367 -7.66 -4.15 25.64
N ALA A 368 -7.66 -4.55 24.37
CA ALA A 368 -7.34 -5.91 23.95
C ALA A 368 -5.87 -6.26 24.18
N SER A 369 -4.93 -5.34 23.92
CA SER A 369 -3.50 -5.55 24.21
C SER A 369 -3.26 -5.66 25.72
N HIS A 370 -3.87 -4.78 26.51
CA HIS A 370 -3.78 -4.83 27.98
C HIS A 370 -4.36 -6.14 28.54
N ARG A 371 -5.55 -6.53 28.08
CA ARG A 371 -6.18 -7.82 28.44
C ARG A 371 -5.27 -8.99 28.14
N ARG A 372 -4.54 -8.98 27.01
CA ARG A 372 -3.64 -10.06 26.61
C ARG A 372 -2.22 -9.95 27.18
N ARG A 373 -1.96 -8.97 28.07
CA ARG A 373 -0.63 -8.67 28.61
C ARG A 373 0.43 -8.48 27.51
N LEU A 374 0.00 -8.01 26.34
CA LEU A 374 0.87 -7.75 25.20
C LEU A 374 1.57 -6.42 25.40
N GLY A 375 2.90 -6.47 25.41
CA GLY A 375 3.71 -5.27 25.53
C GLY A 375 3.76 -4.49 24.22
N LEU A 376 3.57 -3.18 24.29
CA LEU A 376 3.61 -2.27 23.14
C LEU A 376 4.94 -1.52 23.08
N SER A 377 5.43 -1.24 21.88
CA SER A 377 6.53 -0.30 21.62
C SER A 377 5.96 1.10 21.48
N THR A 378 5.01 1.24 20.55
CA THR A 378 4.33 2.47 20.20
C THR A 378 2.87 2.21 19.85
N PHE A 379 2.00 3.18 20.11
CA PHE A 379 0.61 3.17 19.67
C PHE A 379 0.24 4.55 19.11
N LEU A 380 -0.40 4.58 17.94
CA LEU A 380 -0.88 5.81 17.33
C LEU A 380 -2.33 5.64 16.84
N SER A 381 -3.22 6.53 17.30
CA SER A 381 -4.55 6.68 16.74
C SER A 381 -4.57 7.91 15.81
N ALA A 382 -4.76 7.70 14.52
CA ALA A 382 -4.77 8.77 13.53
C ALA A 382 -6.09 9.56 13.51
N GLY A 383 -7.15 9.08 14.17
CA GLY A 383 -8.50 9.62 14.01
C GLY A 383 -8.88 9.66 12.53
N ASN A 384 -9.37 10.79 12.05
CA ASN A 384 -9.76 10.99 10.65
C ASN A 384 -8.62 10.80 9.62
N ARG A 385 -7.37 10.58 10.06
CA ARG A 385 -6.19 10.38 9.21
C ARG A 385 -6.06 11.48 8.17
N ALA A 386 -6.12 12.73 8.64
CA ALA A 386 -6.07 13.89 7.76
C ALA A 386 -4.64 14.18 7.25
N ASP A 387 -3.62 13.71 7.95
CA ASP A 387 -2.21 13.86 7.55
C ASP A 387 -1.38 12.60 7.81
N VAL A 388 -1.01 12.31 9.07
CA VAL A 388 -0.22 11.11 9.38
C VAL A 388 -1.02 9.84 9.11
N SER A 389 -0.44 8.90 8.37
CA SER A 389 -1.08 7.68 7.89
C SER A 389 -0.39 6.41 8.38
N GLY A 390 -1.02 5.26 8.11
CA GLY A 390 -0.42 3.95 8.37
C GLY A 390 0.85 3.71 7.55
N ASN A 391 0.97 4.33 6.38
CA ASN A 391 2.21 4.25 5.58
C ASN A 391 3.37 4.92 6.32
N ASP A 392 3.16 6.11 6.88
CA ASP A 392 4.19 6.82 7.65
C ASP A 392 4.64 5.99 8.87
N MET A 393 3.69 5.39 9.60
CA MET A 393 3.98 4.53 10.75
C MET A 393 4.77 3.28 10.36
N MET A 394 4.44 2.63 9.25
CA MET A 394 5.21 1.48 8.76
C MET A 394 6.66 1.87 8.39
N GLN A 395 6.87 3.05 7.79
CA GLN A 395 8.23 3.54 7.51
C GLN A 395 9.00 3.81 8.80
N PHE A 396 8.36 4.39 9.82
CA PHE A 396 8.98 4.54 11.14
C PHE A 396 9.35 3.18 11.76
N TRP A 397 8.42 2.22 11.76
CA TRP A 397 8.63 0.91 12.37
C TRP A 397 9.69 0.07 11.67
N GLU A 398 9.94 0.28 10.38
CA GLU A 398 11.02 -0.41 9.69
C GLU A 398 12.38 -0.14 10.35
N ASP A 399 12.66 1.12 10.68
CA ASP A 399 13.93 1.55 11.31
C ASP A 399 13.93 1.46 12.84
N ASP A 400 12.77 1.24 13.47
CA ASP A 400 12.64 1.23 14.93
C ASP A 400 13.07 -0.12 15.54
N ALA A 401 14.19 -0.13 16.26
CA ALA A 401 14.75 -1.34 16.85
C ALA A 401 13.87 -1.94 17.97
N ASP A 402 13.02 -1.13 18.59
CA ASP A 402 12.13 -1.55 19.68
C ASP A 402 10.84 -2.23 19.17
N THR A 403 10.53 -2.10 17.88
CA THR A 403 9.37 -2.74 17.26
C THR A 403 9.78 -4.00 16.51
N ALA A 404 9.18 -5.13 16.89
CA ALA A 404 9.39 -6.46 16.31
C ALA A 404 8.21 -6.94 15.44
N ALA A 405 6.98 -6.49 15.74
CA ALA A 405 5.78 -6.80 14.96
C ALA A 405 4.84 -5.59 14.94
N VAL A 406 3.98 -5.50 13.92
CA VAL A 406 3.06 -4.36 13.77
C VAL A 406 1.62 -4.81 13.51
N GLY A 407 0.68 -4.14 14.16
CA GLY A 407 -0.76 -4.32 13.97
C GLY A 407 -1.41 -3.02 13.51
N LEU A 408 -2.16 -3.06 12.41
CA LEU A 408 -2.85 -1.90 11.87
C LEU A 408 -4.35 -2.19 11.74
N TYR A 409 -5.19 -1.28 12.23
CA TYR A 409 -6.60 -1.23 11.87
C TYR A 409 -6.81 -0.13 10.82
N LEU A 410 -7.22 -0.53 9.61
CA LEU A 410 -7.36 0.34 8.46
C LEU A 410 -8.81 0.35 7.94
N GLU A 411 -9.36 1.54 7.78
CA GLU A 411 -10.68 1.75 7.16
C GLU A 411 -10.55 2.29 5.72
N SER A 412 -9.37 2.83 5.40
CA SER A 412 -9.01 3.33 4.07
C SER A 412 -7.48 3.29 3.85
N ILE A 413 -7.04 3.29 2.60
CA ILE A 413 -5.63 3.49 2.22
C ILE A 413 -5.58 4.63 1.21
N GLY A 414 -4.73 5.64 1.46
CA GLY A 414 -4.57 6.77 0.54
C GLY A 414 -3.83 6.38 -0.74
N ASN A 415 -2.69 5.71 -0.60
CA ASN A 415 -1.89 5.21 -1.72
C ASN A 415 -1.60 3.71 -1.54
N PRO A 416 -2.39 2.82 -2.17
CA PRO A 416 -2.25 1.37 -2.06
C PRO A 416 -0.96 0.80 -2.63
N ARG A 417 -0.40 1.40 -3.69
CA ARG A 417 0.89 0.95 -4.26
C ARG A 417 2.05 1.27 -3.32
N LYS A 418 2.06 2.48 -2.75
CA LYS A 418 3.00 2.86 -1.68
C LYS A 418 2.81 1.96 -0.46
N PHE A 419 1.58 1.70 -0.04
CA PHE A 419 1.28 0.76 1.05
C PHE A 419 1.86 -0.62 0.77
N SER A 420 1.55 -1.22 -0.40
CA SER A 420 2.01 -2.55 -0.80
C SER A 420 3.54 -2.64 -0.83
N ARG A 421 4.20 -1.62 -1.36
CA ARG A 421 5.67 -1.51 -1.42
C ARG A 421 6.31 -1.44 -0.03
N ILE A 422 5.82 -0.57 0.85
CA ILE A 422 6.31 -0.42 2.23
C ILE A 422 6.04 -1.70 3.01
N ALA A 423 4.80 -2.22 2.93
CA ALA A 423 4.40 -3.45 3.62
C ALA A 423 5.25 -4.65 3.17
N ARG A 424 5.51 -4.81 1.87
CA ARG A 424 6.37 -5.88 1.33
C ARG A 424 7.78 -5.82 1.91
N ARG A 425 8.35 -4.62 2.03
CA ARG A 425 9.69 -4.42 2.61
C ARG A 425 9.68 -4.70 4.12
N LEU A 426 8.75 -4.10 4.85
CA LEU A 426 8.61 -4.27 6.30
C LEU A 426 8.34 -5.73 6.68
N ALA A 427 7.40 -6.40 5.99
CA ALA A 427 6.99 -7.78 6.23
C ALA A 427 8.13 -8.80 6.10
N ARG A 428 9.22 -8.47 5.40
CA ARG A 428 10.41 -9.34 5.31
C ARG A 428 11.19 -9.42 6.61
N THR A 429 11.08 -8.40 7.46
CA THR A 429 11.82 -8.32 8.73
C THR A 429 10.91 -8.31 9.95
N LYS A 430 9.68 -7.79 9.81
CA LYS A 430 8.74 -7.55 10.91
C LYS A 430 7.33 -7.93 10.45
N PRO A 431 6.64 -8.87 11.10
CA PRO A 431 5.30 -9.28 10.71
C PRO A 431 4.31 -8.10 10.70
N VAL A 432 3.54 -7.99 9.61
CA VAL A 432 2.54 -6.93 9.41
C VAL A 432 1.15 -7.54 9.45
N VAL A 433 0.37 -7.25 10.50
CA VAL A 433 -1.00 -7.75 10.67
C VAL A 433 -1.98 -6.60 10.44
N VAL A 434 -2.94 -6.77 9.52
CA VAL A 434 -3.91 -5.72 9.16
C VAL A 434 -5.34 -6.21 9.39
N ALA A 435 -6.04 -5.55 10.30
CA ALA A 435 -7.48 -5.70 10.47
C ALA A 435 -8.21 -4.72 9.55
N LYS A 436 -9.12 -5.25 8.71
CA LYS A 436 -10.01 -4.46 7.86
C LYS A 436 -11.37 -5.13 7.67
N SER A 437 -12.39 -4.34 7.34
CA SER A 437 -13.68 -4.84 6.88
C SER A 437 -13.64 -5.24 5.39
N GLU A 438 -14.62 -6.03 4.94
CA GLU A 438 -14.83 -6.30 3.51
C GLU A 438 -15.27 -5.06 2.72
N THR A 439 -15.82 -4.06 3.41
CA THR A 439 -16.30 -2.82 2.79
C THR A 439 -15.21 -1.76 2.61
N MET A 440 -14.00 -2.02 3.10
CA MET A 440 -12.87 -1.10 2.98
C MET A 440 -12.61 -0.77 1.50
N GLY A 441 -12.55 0.52 1.18
CA GLY A 441 -12.35 1.00 -0.19
C GLY A 441 -13.63 1.07 -1.03
N LEU A 442 -14.71 0.36 -0.67
CA LEU A 442 -16.02 0.48 -1.34
C LEU A 442 -16.82 1.69 -0.84
N ARG A 443 -16.57 2.11 0.40
CA ARG A 443 -17.17 3.30 1.02
C ARG A 443 -16.11 4.08 1.78
N LEU A 444 -16.28 5.39 1.85
CA LEU A 444 -15.40 6.26 2.61
C LEU A 444 -15.86 6.36 4.06
N PRO A 445 -14.95 6.14 5.03
CA PRO A 445 -15.22 6.48 6.42
C PRO A 445 -15.45 8.00 6.57
N PRO A 446 -16.28 8.44 7.52
CA PRO A 446 -16.46 9.87 7.80
C PRO A 446 -15.13 10.59 8.04
N GLY A 447 -14.92 11.73 7.40
CA GLY A 447 -13.70 12.52 7.53
C GLY A 447 -12.50 12.05 6.69
N HIS A 448 -12.59 10.90 6.01
CA HIS A 448 -11.51 10.42 5.15
C HIS A 448 -11.65 10.94 3.72
N ALA A 449 -10.54 11.42 3.14
CA ALA A 449 -10.45 11.81 1.73
C ALA A 449 -9.61 10.79 0.96
N VAL A 450 -10.23 9.74 0.42
CA VAL A 450 -9.54 8.82 -0.52
C VAL A 450 -10.44 8.47 -1.69
N ARG A 451 -9.89 7.80 -2.68
CA ARG A 451 -10.67 7.23 -3.79
C ARG A 451 -11.33 5.92 -3.35
N THR A 452 -12.48 5.64 -3.93
CA THR A 452 -13.13 4.33 -3.81
C THR A 452 -12.66 3.40 -4.92
N THR A 453 -12.65 2.10 -4.63
CA THR A 453 -12.33 1.07 -5.62
C THR A 453 -13.57 0.63 -6.40
N GLN A 454 -13.37 0.33 -7.66
CA GLN A 454 -14.27 -0.39 -8.57
C GLN A 454 -13.77 -1.82 -8.84
N ALA A 455 -12.66 -2.23 -8.20
CA ALA A 455 -12.09 -3.55 -8.37
C ALA A 455 -12.98 -4.67 -7.79
N PRO A 456 -12.84 -5.91 -8.31
CA PRO A 456 -13.54 -7.06 -7.75
C PRO A 456 -13.28 -7.25 -6.25
N ALA A 457 -14.25 -7.85 -5.56
CA ALA A 457 -14.08 -8.24 -4.17
C ALA A 457 -12.84 -9.13 -4.01
N GLY A 458 -12.04 -8.89 -2.96
CA GLY A 458 -10.80 -9.64 -2.72
C GLY A 458 -9.56 -9.14 -3.49
N ALA A 459 -9.67 -8.18 -4.43
CA ALA A 459 -8.49 -7.61 -5.10
C ALA A 459 -7.55 -6.88 -4.10
N LEU A 460 -8.12 -6.10 -3.19
CA LEU A 460 -7.36 -5.43 -2.11
C LEU A 460 -6.70 -6.46 -1.17
N ASP A 461 -7.40 -7.54 -0.85
CA ASP A 461 -6.88 -8.64 -0.01
C ASP A 461 -5.73 -9.37 -0.70
N ALA A 462 -5.85 -9.58 -2.02
CA ALA A 462 -4.79 -10.15 -2.81
C ALA A 462 -3.56 -9.25 -2.81
N MET A 463 -3.72 -7.93 -2.96
CA MET A 463 -2.62 -6.97 -2.86
C MET A 463 -1.91 -7.04 -1.50
N MET A 464 -2.68 -7.08 -0.41
CA MET A 464 -2.12 -7.25 0.95
C MET A 464 -1.34 -8.57 1.08
N ARG A 465 -1.92 -9.68 0.62
CA ARG A 465 -1.26 -11.00 0.67
C ARG A 465 0.02 -11.05 -0.17
N GLN A 466 0.01 -10.45 -1.37
CA GLN A 466 1.21 -10.32 -2.20
C GLN A 466 2.33 -9.53 -1.50
N ALA A 467 1.95 -8.56 -0.65
CA ALA A 467 2.88 -7.78 0.16
C ALA A 467 3.30 -8.47 1.48
N GLY A 468 2.90 -9.72 1.72
CA GLY A 468 3.24 -10.44 2.95
C GLY A 468 2.44 -9.99 4.18
N VAL A 469 1.37 -9.21 3.98
CA VAL A 469 0.49 -8.78 5.07
C VAL A 469 -0.43 -9.91 5.51
N ILE A 470 -0.49 -10.15 6.81
CA ILE A 470 -1.45 -11.06 7.44
C ILE A 470 -2.75 -10.30 7.65
N ARG A 471 -3.66 -10.40 6.67
CA ARG A 471 -4.98 -9.75 6.74
C ARG A 471 -5.92 -10.54 7.65
N VAL A 472 -6.64 -9.83 8.51
CA VAL A 472 -7.68 -10.36 9.39
C VAL A 472 -8.95 -9.51 9.33
N GLU A 473 -10.05 -10.04 9.86
CA GLU A 473 -11.36 -9.38 9.87
C GLU A 473 -11.63 -8.63 11.17
N THR A 474 -11.11 -9.13 12.30
CA THR A 474 -11.44 -8.63 13.63
C THR A 474 -10.22 -8.21 14.42
N ILE A 475 -10.44 -7.35 15.41
CA ILE A 475 -9.44 -6.96 16.40
C ILE A 475 -8.91 -8.19 17.15
N GLU A 476 -9.78 -9.16 17.42
CA GLU A 476 -9.39 -10.34 18.19
C GLU A 476 -8.46 -11.24 17.39
N GLN A 477 -8.75 -11.46 16.10
CA GLN A 477 -7.82 -12.16 15.21
C GLN A 477 -6.49 -11.41 15.07
N LEU A 478 -6.50 -10.07 15.03
CA LEU A 478 -5.27 -9.27 15.02
C LEU A 478 -4.45 -9.55 16.28
N MET A 479 -5.09 -9.55 17.44
CA MET A 479 -4.44 -9.77 18.72
C MET A 479 -3.95 -11.22 18.90
N ASP A 480 -4.72 -12.19 18.43
CA ASP A 480 -4.41 -13.62 18.43
C ASP A 480 -3.16 -13.94 17.60
N ILE A 481 -2.97 -13.26 16.48
CA ILE A 481 -1.77 -13.42 15.64
C ILE A 481 -0.61 -12.63 16.24
N THR A 482 -0.83 -11.38 16.64
CA THR A 482 0.24 -10.52 17.20
C THR A 482 0.84 -11.08 18.49
N GLN A 483 0.08 -11.79 19.33
CA GLN A 483 0.65 -12.48 20.49
C GLN A 483 1.63 -13.60 20.12
N ILE A 484 1.36 -14.35 19.05
CA ILE A 484 2.27 -15.40 18.58
C ILE A 484 3.53 -14.75 18.02
N VAL A 485 3.41 -13.85 17.05
CA VAL A 485 4.58 -13.29 16.37
C VAL A 485 5.43 -12.36 17.24
N SER A 486 4.88 -11.81 18.33
CA SER A 486 5.63 -10.99 19.28
C SER A 486 6.29 -11.82 20.39
N GLY A 487 5.86 -13.06 20.60
CA GLY A 487 6.23 -13.88 21.76
C GLY A 487 6.89 -15.21 21.43
N GLN A 488 6.92 -15.63 20.16
CA GLN A 488 7.40 -16.94 19.73
C GLN A 488 8.28 -16.86 18.47
N PRO A 489 9.21 -17.79 18.27
CA PRO A 489 9.94 -17.91 17.01
C PRO A 489 9.00 -18.31 15.85
N LEU A 490 9.39 -18.00 14.61
CA LEU A 490 8.62 -18.39 13.44
C LEU A 490 8.76 -19.90 13.17
N PRO A 491 7.68 -20.60 12.80
CA PRO A 491 7.75 -22.01 12.41
C PRO A 491 8.48 -22.16 11.07
N ALA A 492 9.31 -23.18 10.92
CA ALA A 492 10.02 -23.43 9.67
C ALA A 492 9.18 -24.18 8.60
N GLY A 493 7.97 -24.61 8.94
CA GLY A 493 7.07 -25.34 8.05
C GLY A 493 5.70 -25.62 8.69
N PRO A 494 4.83 -26.38 8.00
CA PRO A 494 3.45 -26.63 8.43
C PRO A 494 3.27 -27.82 9.38
N GLY A 495 4.34 -28.55 9.70
CA GLY A 495 4.30 -29.72 10.59
C GLY A 495 3.98 -29.34 12.04
N LEU A 496 2.94 -29.93 12.59
CA LEU A 496 2.35 -29.60 13.88
C LEU A 496 2.25 -30.87 14.75
N ALA A 497 2.76 -30.78 15.97
CA ALA A 497 2.42 -31.73 17.02
C ALA A 497 1.34 -31.15 17.95
N ILE A 498 0.42 -32.01 18.38
CA ILE A 498 -0.67 -31.63 19.29
C ILE A 498 -0.44 -32.32 20.63
N PHE A 499 -0.31 -31.54 21.68
CA PHE A 499 -0.24 -32.05 23.05
C PHE A 499 -1.60 -31.89 23.72
N SER A 500 -2.16 -32.97 24.29
CA SER A 500 -3.49 -32.91 24.92
C SER A 500 -3.63 -33.90 26.06
N ASN A 501 -4.33 -33.51 27.14
CA ASN A 501 -4.75 -34.44 28.21
C ASN A 501 -6.07 -35.16 27.90
N SER A 502 -6.62 -34.97 26.70
CA SER A 502 -7.82 -35.61 26.22
C SER A 502 -7.67 -35.98 24.74
N LEU A 503 -7.74 -37.28 24.43
CA LEU A 503 -7.64 -37.76 23.05
C LEU A 503 -8.75 -37.19 22.16
N ALA A 504 -9.97 -37.06 22.69
CA ALA A 504 -11.08 -36.47 21.95
C ALA A 504 -10.82 -35.01 21.59
N LEU A 505 -10.29 -34.21 22.53
CA LEU A 505 -9.89 -32.83 22.24
C LEU A 505 -8.74 -32.78 21.23
N GLY A 506 -7.74 -33.66 21.39
CA GLY A 506 -6.60 -33.76 20.46
C GLY A 506 -7.04 -34.01 19.02
N ASN A 507 -8.00 -34.92 18.79
CA ASN A 507 -8.55 -35.20 17.47
C ASN A 507 -9.30 -33.99 16.88
N VAL A 508 -10.10 -33.27 17.67
CA VAL A 508 -10.80 -32.07 17.20
C VAL A 508 -9.81 -30.97 16.79
N VAL A 509 -8.72 -30.82 17.54
CA VAL A 509 -7.64 -29.89 17.20
C VAL A 509 -6.90 -30.32 15.94
N ALA A 510 -6.68 -31.63 15.75
CA ALA A 510 -6.07 -32.19 14.55
C ALA A 510 -6.92 -31.92 13.30
N ASP A 511 -8.21 -32.24 13.34
CA ASP A 511 -9.15 -31.96 12.25
C ASP A 511 -9.18 -30.47 11.89
N SER A 512 -9.14 -29.60 12.92
CA SER A 512 -9.07 -28.16 12.74
C SER A 512 -7.75 -27.72 12.09
N ALA A 513 -6.63 -28.31 12.49
CA ALA A 513 -5.31 -28.00 11.95
C ALA A 513 -5.20 -28.38 10.47
N GLU A 514 -5.66 -29.58 10.11
CA GLU A 514 -5.69 -30.05 8.71
C GLU A 514 -6.58 -29.17 7.83
N ALA A 515 -7.75 -28.75 8.33
CA ALA A 515 -8.64 -27.82 7.61
C ALA A 515 -8.00 -26.45 7.34
N HIS A 516 -7.01 -26.04 8.14
CA HIS A 516 -6.23 -24.81 7.95
C HIS A 516 -4.92 -25.01 7.17
N GLY A 517 -4.66 -26.23 6.67
CA GLY A 517 -3.49 -26.57 5.87
C GLY A 517 -2.23 -26.91 6.67
N LEU A 518 -2.35 -27.17 7.97
CA LEU A 518 -1.25 -27.71 8.78
C LEU A 518 -1.17 -29.23 8.63
N THR A 519 0.03 -29.79 8.76
CA THR A 519 0.25 -31.24 8.71
C THR A 519 0.41 -31.76 10.14
N VAL A 520 -0.45 -32.67 10.59
CA VAL A 520 -0.39 -33.19 11.96
C VAL A 520 0.59 -34.37 12.03
N ASP A 521 1.72 -34.18 12.70
CA ASP A 521 2.76 -35.21 12.86
C ASP A 521 2.43 -36.21 13.98
N GLY A 522 1.68 -35.78 14.99
CA GLY A 522 1.31 -36.64 16.10
C GLY A 522 0.44 -35.96 17.15
N ILE A 523 -0.33 -36.78 17.86
CA ILE A 523 -1.15 -36.38 19.01
C ILE A 523 -0.57 -37.06 20.25
N ILE A 524 -0.03 -36.26 21.16
CA ILE A 524 0.64 -36.70 22.39
C ILE A 524 -0.37 -36.61 23.55
N THR A 525 -0.67 -37.75 24.17
CA THR A 525 -1.65 -37.86 25.27
C THR A 525 -1.20 -38.77 26.41
N ASP A 526 0.04 -39.23 26.41
CA ASP A 526 0.58 -40.23 27.34
C ASP A 526 1.14 -39.63 28.65
N VAL A 527 1.16 -38.30 28.77
CA VAL A 527 1.57 -37.61 29.99
C VAL A 527 0.42 -37.51 30.99
N ASP A 528 0.55 -38.18 32.14
CA ASP A 528 -0.37 -38.04 33.26
C ASP A 528 -0.16 -36.72 34.00
N LEU A 529 -0.96 -35.70 33.65
CA LEU A 529 -0.92 -34.39 34.31
C LEU A 529 -1.57 -34.39 35.71
N ASP A 530 -2.33 -35.42 36.07
CA ASP A 530 -2.96 -35.56 37.39
C ASP A 530 -2.02 -36.25 38.42
N ALA A 531 -0.82 -36.68 38.02
CA ALA A 531 0.17 -37.35 38.87
C ALA A 531 0.79 -36.44 39.98
N GLY A 532 0.34 -35.19 40.07
CA GLY A 532 0.87 -34.18 40.99
C GLY A 532 2.09 -33.44 40.43
N MET A 533 2.25 -32.19 40.87
CA MET A 533 3.17 -31.21 40.27
C MET A 533 4.61 -31.71 40.09
N SER A 534 5.18 -32.37 41.10
CA SER A 534 6.57 -32.85 41.09
C SER A 534 6.84 -33.96 40.07
N LEU A 535 5.80 -34.64 39.58
CA LEU A 535 5.92 -35.69 38.57
C LEU A 535 5.42 -35.21 37.20
N ALA A 536 4.28 -34.49 37.19
CA ALA A 536 3.63 -34.03 35.98
C ALA A 536 4.45 -33.00 35.19
N LEU A 537 5.03 -31.98 35.85
CA LEU A 537 5.80 -30.94 35.15
C LEU A 537 7.10 -31.47 34.51
N PRO A 538 7.91 -32.31 35.19
CA PRO A 538 9.07 -32.95 34.55
C PRO A 538 8.69 -33.88 33.39
N ALA A 539 7.59 -34.64 33.52
CA ALA A 539 7.12 -35.52 32.45
C ALA A 539 6.64 -34.73 31.22
N LEU A 540 5.86 -33.65 31.45
CA LEU A 540 5.44 -32.71 30.40
C LEU A 540 6.66 -32.13 29.67
N ARG A 541 7.66 -31.65 30.42
CA ARG A 541 8.89 -31.09 29.87
C ARG A 541 9.61 -32.09 28.97
N HIS A 542 9.85 -33.31 29.46
CA HIS A 542 10.58 -34.33 28.73
C HIS A 542 9.85 -34.71 27.43
N SER A 543 8.54 -34.97 27.52
CA SER A 543 7.70 -35.32 26.36
C SER A 543 7.67 -34.21 25.30
N LEU A 544 7.54 -32.95 25.70
CA LEU A 544 7.58 -31.81 24.78
C LEU A 544 8.96 -31.63 24.15
N GLN A 545 10.04 -31.78 24.92
CA GLN A 545 11.40 -31.68 24.38
C GLN A 545 11.69 -32.76 23.33
N ASP A 546 11.29 -34.01 23.61
CA ASP A 546 11.44 -35.12 22.67
C ASP A 546 10.60 -34.90 21.40
N THR A 547 9.37 -34.39 21.56
CA THR A 547 8.49 -34.04 20.42
C THR A 547 9.10 -32.93 19.56
N LEU A 548 9.57 -31.86 20.19
CA LEU A 548 10.17 -30.70 19.52
C LEU A 548 11.53 -31.02 18.89
N ALA A 549 12.20 -32.10 19.29
CA ALA A 549 13.45 -32.56 18.67
C ALA A 549 13.27 -33.16 17.27
N SER A 550 12.04 -33.54 16.88
CA SER A 550 11.75 -34.07 15.55
C SER A 550 11.82 -32.98 14.48
N ASP A 551 12.53 -33.22 13.37
CA ASP A 551 12.60 -32.30 12.22
C ASP A 551 11.26 -32.18 11.47
N ALA A 552 10.35 -33.14 11.62
CA ALA A 552 9.02 -33.06 11.03
C ALA A 552 8.11 -32.06 11.77
N VAL A 553 8.32 -31.89 13.08
CA VAL A 553 7.54 -30.98 13.94
C VAL A 553 8.13 -29.58 13.88
N HIS A 554 7.35 -28.61 13.41
CA HIS A 554 7.75 -27.21 13.29
C HIS A 554 7.08 -26.31 14.34
N ALA A 555 5.97 -26.77 14.94
CA ALA A 555 5.26 -26.08 16.02
C ALA A 555 4.53 -27.08 16.93
N VAL A 556 4.14 -26.63 18.13
CA VAL A 556 3.28 -27.41 19.05
C VAL A 556 2.06 -26.58 19.44
N VAL A 557 0.88 -27.21 19.42
CA VAL A 557 -0.33 -26.71 20.08
C VAL A 557 -0.61 -27.58 21.30
N ALA A 558 -0.54 -27.01 22.50
CA ALA A 558 -0.93 -27.67 23.74
C ALA A 558 -2.39 -27.34 24.08
N ALA A 559 -3.32 -28.26 23.76
CA ALA A 559 -4.74 -28.11 24.02
C ALA A 559 -5.15 -28.89 25.29
N LEU A 560 -5.43 -28.17 26.38
CA LEU A 560 -5.57 -28.77 27.70
C LEU A 560 -6.91 -28.42 28.35
N LEU A 561 -7.57 -29.44 28.90
CA LEU A 561 -8.67 -29.30 29.86
C LEU A 561 -8.13 -29.02 31.27
N PRO A 562 -8.94 -28.53 32.22
CA PRO A 562 -8.48 -28.21 33.56
C PRO A 562 -7.84 -29.43 34.25
N VAL A 563 -6.67 -29.24 34.86
CA VAL A 563 -5.89 -30.29 35.55
C VAL A 563 -5.91 -30.06 37.05
N ARG A 564 -5.99 -31.14 37.84
CA ARG A 564 -5.98 -31.01 39.31
C ARG A 564 -4.56 -30.81 39.83
N GLY A 565 -4.38 -29.82 40.71
CA GLY A 565 -3.10 -29.58 41.38
C GLY A 565 -2.03 -28.88 40.53
N LEU A 566 -2.36 -28.51 39.28
CA LEU A 566 -1.53 -27.65 38.43
C LEU A 566 -2.26 -26.34 38.13
N THR A 567 -1.49 -25.27 37.98
CA THR A 567 -2.01 -23.97 37.54
C THR A 567 -1.63 -23.76 36.07
N VAL A 568 -2.37 -22.87 35.41
CA VAL A 568 -2.08 -22.44 34.04
C VAL A 568 -0.66 -21.87 33.95
N ASP A 569 -0.23 -21.07 34.93
CA ASP A 569 1.10 -20.47 34.97
C ASP A 569 2.22 -21.53 35.02
N HIS A 570 2.09 -22.57 35.87
CA HIS A 570 3.10 -23.63 35.94
C HIS A 570 3.24 -24.40 34.62
N ILE A 571 2.13 -24.66 33.93
CA ILE A 571 2.15 -25.33 32.62
C ILE A 571 2.76 -24.39 31.56
N ALA A 572 2.34 -23.13 31.55
CA ALA A 572 2.82 -22.11 30.62
C ALA A 572 4.34 -21.89 30.75
N GLU A 573 4.89 -21.91 31.96
CA GLU A 573 6.34 -21.82 32.21
C GLU A 573 7.10 -22.98 31.54
N VAL A 574 6.62 -24.22 31.70
CA VAL A 574 7.25 -25.39 31.05
C VAL A 574 7.18 -25.29 29.53
N LEU A 575 6.02 -24.87 28.98
CA LEU A 575 5.84 -24.67 27.54
C LEU A 575 6.79 -23.61 26.98
N ALA A 576 6.87 -22.45 27.65
CA ALA A 576 7.75 -21.35 27.25
C ALA A 576 9.24 -21.77 27.27
N GLU A 577 9.65 -22.55 28.27
CA GLU A 577 11.03 -23.07 28.35
C GLU A 577 11.34 -24.08 27.24
N CYS A 578 10.39 -24.95 26.88
CA CYS A 578 10.56 -25.89 25.79
C CYS A 578 10.62 -25.18 24.43
N SER A 579 9.80 -24.14 24.22
CA SER A 579 9.88 -23.31 23.01
C SER A 579 11.24 -22.61 22.90
N ALA A 580 11.68 -21.95 23.96
CA ALA A 580 12.97 -21.24 23.97
C ALA A 580 14.16 -22.18 23.72
N ALA A 581 14.12 -23.41 24.27
CA ALA A 581 15.19 -24.39 24.09
C ALA A 581 15.23 -24.98 22.67
N SER A 582 14.07 -25.19 22.04
CA SER A 582 13.96 -25.79 20.72
C SER A 582 14.06 -24.78 19.57
N GLY A 583 13.78 -23.50 19.82
CA GLY A 583 13.65 -22.49 18.77
C GLY A 583 12.40 -22.66 17.92
N LYS A 584 11.42 -23.47 18.37
CA LYS A 584 10.16 -23.73 17.68
C LYS A 584 8.97 -23.13 18.45
N PRO A 585 7.96 -22.57 17.77
CA PRO A 585 6.80 -21.98 18.43
C PRO A 585 5.98 -23.02 19.17
N VAL A 586 5.57 -22.67 20.39
CA VAL A 586 4.60 -23.40 21.20
C VAL A 586 3.46 -22.45 21.53
N VAL A 587 2.22 -22.89 21.35
CA VAL A 587 1.01 -22.15 21.77
C VAL A 587 0.15 -23.05 22.65
N ALA A 588 -0.60 -22.44 23.57
CA ALA A 588 -1.45 -23.19 24.49
C ALA A 588 -2.93 -22.80 24.34
N ALA A 589 -3.82 -23.77 24.45
CA ALA A 589 -5.25 -23.54 24.52
C ALA A 589 -5.82 -24.20 25.79
N PHE A 590 -6.16 -23.38 26.79
CA PHE A 590 -6.74 -23.84 28.04
C PHE A 590 -8.26 -23.77 27.96
N THR A 591 -8.89 -24.91 27.66
CA THR A 591 -10.33 -25.00 27.39
C THR A 591 -11.08 -25.48 28.64
N GLY A 592 -12.26 -24.93 28.90
CA GLY A 592 -13.13 -25.40 30.00
C GLY A 592 -12.78 -24.86 31.39
N ILE A 593 -11.91 -23.85 31.49
CA ILE A 593 -11.69 -23.10 32.73
C ILE A 593 -12.81 -22.07 32.90
N LEU A 594 -13.62 -22.25 33.94
CA LEU A 594 -14.80 -21.40 34.22
C LEU A 594 -14.52 -20.29 35.24
N ASP A 595 -13.40 -20.37 35.97
CA ASP A 595 -13.04 -19.39 36.99
C ASP A 595 -12.47 -18.12 36.31
N PRO A 596 -13.17 -16.97 36.38
CA PRO A 596 -12.73 -15.74 35.72
C PRO A 596 -11.47 -15.12 36.37
N SER A 597 -11.07 -15.58 37.56
CA SER A 597 -9.83 -15.14 38.20
C SER A 597 -8.58 -15.80 37.59
N ILE A 598 -8.76 -16.92 36.87
CA ILE A 598 -7.67 -17.62 36.19
C ILE A 598 -7.47 -17.01 34.81
N TYR A 599 -6.25 -16.55 34.57
CA TYR A 599 -5.88 -15.90 33.32
C TYR A 599 -5.48 -16.93 32.25
N VAL A 600 -6.23 -16.99 31.14
CA VAL A 600 -6.10 -18.04 30.11
C VAL A 600 -5.92 -17.52 28.68
N GLU A 601 -6.01 -16.21 28.47
CA GLU A 601 -6.00 -15.58 27.14
C GLU A 601 -4.95 -14.47 27.09
N GLY A 602 -3.94 -14.62 26.23
CA GLY A 602 -2.81 -13.68 26.08
C GLY A 602 -1.47 -14.30 26.48
N MET A 603 -0.51 -13.45 26.87
CA MET A 603 0.82 -13.89 27.27
C MET A 603 0.82 -14.38 28.72
N VAL A 604 1.07 -15.68 28.93
CA VAL A 604 1.06 -16.35 30.25
C VAL A 604 2.41 -16.97 30.56
N GLY A 605 2.84 -16.94 31.82
CA GLY A 605 4.14 -17.41 32.29
C GLY A 605 4.86 -16.40 33.18
N GLY A 606 6.11 -16.71 33.53
CA GLY A 606 6.97 -15.91 34.43
C GLY A 606 7.71 -14.75 33.75
N GLU A 607 8.47 -13.97 34.54
CA GLU A 607 9.24 -12.83 34.04
C GLU A 607 10.25 -13.25 32.95
N GLY A 608 10.02 -12.77 31.73
CA GLY A 608 10.89 -13.02 30.56
C GLY A 608 10.63 -14.33 29.81
N ARG A 609 9.70 -15.18 30.25
CA ARG A 609 9.33 -16.45 29.59
C ARG A 609 7.82 -16.64 29.58
N THR A 610 7.19 -16.20 28.49
CA THR A 610 5.75 -16.30 28.30
C THR A 610 5.41 -17.11 27.05
N VAL A 611 4.25 -17.75 27.06
CA VAL A 611 3.68 -18.46 25.93
C VAL A 611 2.33 -17.83 25.55
N PRO A 612 1.99 -17.75 24.25
CA PRO A 612 0.66 -17.30 23.82
C PRO A 612 -0.40 -18.34 24.19
N CYS A 613 -1.33 -17.94 25.04
CA CYS A 613 -2.45 -18.76 25.50
C CYS A 613 -3.77 -18.29 24.91
N PHE A 614 -4.65 -19.25 24.67
CA PHE A 614 -5.98 -19.09 24.12
C PHE A 614 -7.00 -19.78 25.02
N SER A 615 -8.22 -19.24 25.08
CA SER A 615 -9.36 -19.91 25.70
C SER A 615 -10.01 -20.96 24.79
N ASN A 616 -9.68 -20.94 23.49
CA ASN A 616 -10.25 -21.81 22.46
C ASN A 616 -9.15 -22.37 21.54
N ALA A 617 -9.09 -23.69 21.40
CA ALA A 617 -8.07 -24.34 20.58
C ALA A 617 -8.20 -24.04 19.08
N GLY A 618 -9.43 -23.86 18.56
CA GLY A 618 -9.63 -23.49 17.16
C GLY A 618 -9.04 -22.13 16.80
N ALA A 619 -9.11 -21.15 17.71
CA ALA A 619 -8.49 -19.84 17.52
C ALA A 619 -6.96 -19.94 17.53
N ALA A 620 -6.40 -20.73 18.45
CA ALA A 620 -4.95 -20.98 18.51
C ALA A 620 -4.43 -21.59 17.20
N VAL A 621 -5.13 -22.60 16.67
CA VAL A 621 -4.79 -23.26 15.40
C VAL A 621 -4.91 -22.28 14.22
N ALA A 622 -6.00 -21.53 14.13
CA ALA A 622 -6.20 -20.57 13.04
C ALA A 622 -5.14 -19.47 13.02
N ALA A 623 -4.77 -18.94 14.20
CA ALA A 623 -3.73 -17.94 14.35
C ALA A 623 -2.34 -18.52 13.98
N LEU A 624 -2.00 -19.70 14.49
CA LEU A 624 -0.74 -20.37 14.17
C LEU A 624 -0.63 -20.68 12.66
N ALA A 625 -1.71 -21.13 12.03
CA ALA A 625 -1.74 -21.38 10.59
C ALA A 625 -1.51 -20.11 9.76
N ALA A 626 -2.00 -18.95 10.23
CA ALA A 626 -1.69 -17.66 9.60
C ALA A 626 -0.20 -17.31 9.73
N VAL A 627 0.42 -17.59 10.88
CA VAL A 627 1.85 -17.39 11.11
C VAL A 627 2.70 -18.33 10.26
N VAL A 628 2.30 -19.60 10.09
CA VAL A 628 2.97 -20.55 9.19
C VAL A 628 2.97 -20.04 7.75
N ARG A 629 1.81 -19.63 7.21
CA ARG A 629 1.72 -19.07 5.85
C ARG A 629 2.59 -17.82 5.67
N TYR A 630 2.68 -16.98 6.70
CA TYR A 630 3.58 -15.84 6.70
C TYR A 630 5.06 -16.27 6.69
N ALA A 631 5.44 -17.24 7.53
CA ALA A 631 6.81 -17.75 7.57
C ALA A 631 7.24 -18.37 6.23
N GLU A 632 6.34 -19.11 5.57
CA GLU A 632 6.55 -19.63 4.21
C GLU A 632 6.74 -18.50 3.20
N TRP A 633 5.95 -17.42 3.28
CA TRP A 633 6.11 -16.24 2.42
C TRP A 633 7.46 -15.55 2.64
N VAL A 634 7.91 -15.42 3.89
CA VAL A 634 9.20 -14.82 4.23
C VAL A 634 10.36 -15.67 3.70
N ALA A 635 10.29 -16.99 3.87
CA ALA A 635 11.32 -17.94 3.44
C ALA A 635 11.40 -18.10 1.92
N ARG A 636 10.32 -17.76 1.20
CA ARG A 636 10.25 -17.87 -0.25
C ARG A 636 11.13 -16.84 -0.96
N ASP A 637 11.88 -17.31 -1.96
CA ASP A 637 12.49 -16.48 -2.99
C ASP A 637 11.39 -15.86 -3.87
N PRO A 638 11.19 -14.53 -3.84
CA PRO A 638 10.20 -13.88 -4.67
C PRO A 638 10.49 -14.03 -6.18
N GLY A 639 11.72 -14.39 -6.56
CA GLY A 639 12.21 -14.27 -7.93
C GLY A 639 12.31 -12.80 -8.37
N HIS A 640 12.63 -12.59 -9.65
CA HIS A 640 12.70 -11.25 -10.22
C HIS A 640 11.32 -10.82 -10.76
N PHE A 641 11.07 -9.50 -10.78
CA PHE A 641 10.00 -8.93 -11.58
C PHE A 641 10.36 -9.16 -13.05
N VAL A 642 9.55 -9.95 -13.76
CA VAL A 642 9.88 -10.39 -15.12
C VAL A 642 9.34 -9.37 -16.11
N GLN A 643 10.22 -8.77 -16.90
CA GLN A 643 9.83 -8.18 -18.17
C GLN A 643 9.77 -9.30 -19.22
N PRO A 644 8.59 -9.63 -19.77
CA PRO A 644 8.49 -10.69 -20.76
C PRO A 644 9.22 -10.30 -22.05
N ASP A 645 9.93 -11.26 -22.66
CA ASP A 645 10.65 -11.05 -23.92
C ASP A 645 9.69 -10.69 -25.07
N GLY A 646 10.17 -9.87 -26.00
CA GLY A 646 9.41 -9.47 -27.20
C GLY A 646 8.28 -8.47 -26.94
N CYS A 647 8.25 -7.79 -25.79
CA CYS A 647 7.34 -6.68 -25.55
C CYS A 647 7.95 -5.34 -25.98
N ASP A 648 7.13 -4.47 -26.59
CA ASP A 648 7.46 -3.09 -26.96
C ASP A 648 6.43 -2.10 -26.37
N PRO A 649 6.57 -1.73 -25.08
CA PRO A 649 5.66 -0.78 -24.43
C PRO A 649 5.66 0.61 -25.09
N GLU A 650 6.76 1.03 -25.70
CA GLU A 650 6.87 2.36 -26.30
C GLU A 650 6.06 2.45 -27.59
N ALA A 651 6.13 1.42 -28.44
CA ALA A 651 5.27 1.35 -29.63
C ALA A 651 3.78 1.29 -29.25
N ALA A 652 3.43 0.51 -28.23
CA ALA A 652 2.06 0.46 -27.71
C ALA A 652 1.59 1.83 -27.18
N ARG A 653 2.47 2.57 -26.48
CA ARG A 653 2.19 3.94 -26.00
C ARG A 653 1.91 4.89 -27.17
N ILE A 654 2.74 4.87 -28.21
CA ILE A 654 2.55 5.70 -29.41
C ILE A 654 1.20 5.40 -30.09
N LEU A 655 0.82 4.13 -30.19
CA LEU A 655 -0.48 3.73 -30.72
C LEU A 655 -1.63 4.23 -29.84
N LEU A 656 -1.53 4.08 -28.51
CA LEU A 656 -2.53 4.57 -27.56
C LEU A 656 -2.70 6.10 -27.66
N ASP A 657 -1.60 6.86 -27.71
CA ASP A 657 -1.63 8.33 -27.89
C ASP A 657 -2.42 8.74 -29.14
N GLN A 658 -2.32 7.96 -30.22
CA GLN A 658 -3.08 8.19 -31.45
C GLN A 658 -4.56 7.83 -31.26
N LEU A 659 -4.85 6.69 -30.64
CA LEU A 659 -6.22 6.20 -30.44
C LEU A 659 -7.04 7.03 -29.45
N LEU A 660 -6.36 7.73 -28.52
CA LEU A 660 -6.94 8.55 -27.45
C LEU A 660 -7.26 9.99 -27.85
N ARG A 661 -6.82 10.47 -29.04
CA ARG A 661 -7.02 11.89 -29.44
C ARG A 661 -8.47 12.37 -29.38
N ASP A 662 -9.42 11.47 -29.64
CA ASP A 662 -10.86 11.76 -29.64
C ASP A 662 -11.57 11.35 -28.33
N VAL A 663 -10.81 10.94 -27.30
CA VAL A 663 -11.34 10.52 -26.01
C VAL A 663 -11.25 11.68 -25.02
N HIS A 664 -12.39 12.14 -24.53
CA HIS A 664 -12.48 13.27 -23.60
C HIS A 664 -13.16 12.88 -22.28
N GLY A 665 -12.70 13.46 -21.18
CA GLY A 665 -13.26 13.23 -19.85
C GLY A 665 -13.22 11.76 -19.42
N GLU A 666 -14.35 11.27 -18.89
CA GLU A 666 -14.52 9.89 -18.37
C GLU A 666 -15.01 8.90 -19.44
N GLN A 667 -15.02 9.29 -20.72
CA GLN A 667 -15.49 8.42 -21.80
C GLN A 667 -14.53 7.24 -22.00
N LEU A 668 -15.10 6.03 -22.14
CA LEU A 668 -14.37 4.86 -22.61
C LEU A 668 -14.64 4.62 -24.10
N LYS A 669 -13.59 4.29 -24.85
CA LYS A 669 -13.64 3.88 -26.25
C LYS A 669 -13.30 2.40 -26.37
N THR A 670 -14.24 1.62 -26.87
CA THR A 670 -14.00 0.22 -27.24
C THR A 670 -13.20 0.17 -28.54
N LEU A 671 -12.12 -0.61 -28.54
CA LEU A 671 -11.31 -0.82 -29.74
C LEU A 671 -11.99 -1.81 -30.69
N ASP A 672 -11.90 -1.55 -31.99
CA ASP A 672 -12.26 -2.55 -32.99
C ASP A 672 -11.25 -3.73 -32.98
N PRO A 673 -11.62 -4.91 -33.51
CA PRO A 673 -10.76 -6.09 -33.46
C PRO A 673 -9.37 -5.91 -34.06
N GLY A 674 -9.23 -5.07 -35.10
CA GLY A 674 -7.94 -4.81 -35.74
C GLY A 674 -7.02 -4.01 -34.83
N SER A 675 -7.50 -2.86 -34.33
CA SER A 675 -6.75 -2.02 -33.38
C SER A 675 -6.42 -2.77 -32.09
N ALA A 676 -7.34 -3.61 -31.58
CA ALA A 676 -7.11 -4.45 -30.41
C ALA A 676 -6.01 -5.48 -30.65
N ALA A 677 -6.00 -6.14 -31.80
CA ALA A 677 -4.97 -7.11 -32.17
C ALA A 677 -3.59 -6.44 -32.37
N GLU A 678 -3.54 -5.26 -32.98
CA GLU A 678 -2.31 -4.48 -33.15
C GLU A 678 -1.71 -4.09 -31.78
N LEU A 679 -2.55 -3.57 -30.88
CA LEU A 679 -2.12 -3.23 -29.52
C LEU A 679 -1.58 -4.44 -28.74
N LEU A 680 -2.27 -5.58 -28.80
CA LEU A 680 -1.86 -6.81 -28.14
C LEU A 680 -0.58 -7.42 -28.73
N ALA A 681 -0.36 -7.26 -30.03
CA ALA A 681 0.83 -7.76 -30.72
C ALA A 681 2.13 -7.13 -30.20
N HIS A 682 2.10 -5.86 -29.77
CA HIS A 682 3.23 -5.21 -29.10
C HIS A 682 3.63 -5.88 -27.79
N TYR A 683 2.76 -6.70 -27.19
CA TYR A 683 3.06 -7.49 -25.99
C TYR A 683 3.25 -8.98 -26.30
N GLY A 684 3.31 -9.36 -27.57
CA GLY A 684 3.40 -10.76 -28.00
C GLY A 684 2.12 -11.56 -27.74
N ILE A 685 0.98 -10.89 -27.55
CA ILE A 685 -0.32 -11.54 -27.31
C ILE A 685 -1.07 -11.63 -28.64
N ALA A 686 -1.37 -12.84 -29.09
CA ALA A 686 -2.11 -13.07 -30.34
C ALA A 686 -3.55 -13.52 -30.06
N VAL A 687 -4.51 -12.83 -30.68
CA VAL A 687 -5.93 -13.23 -30.69
C VAL A 687 -6.22 -14.00 -31.98
N LEU A 688 -6.99 -15.08 -31.87
CA LEU A 688 -7.31 -15.94 -33.00
C LEU A 688 -8.17 -15.17 -34.02
N PRO A 689 -7.76 -15.11 -35.31
CA PRO A 689 -8.43 -14.26 -36.27
C PRO A 689 -9.85 -14.75 -36.57
N SER A 690 -10.80 -13.81 -36.56
CA SER A 690 -12.17 -14.01 -37.06
C SER A 690 -12.46 -13.04 -38.22
N ALA A 691 -13.45 -13.39 -39.02
CA ALA A 691 -13.92 -12.58 -40.14
C ALA A 691 -15.44 -12.54 -40.14
N GLY A 692 -16.00 -11.33 -40.00
CA GLY A 692 -17.41 -11.07 -40.32
C GLY A 692 -17.67 -11.24 -41.81
N PHE A 693 -18.92 -11.52 -42.15
CA PHE A 693 -19.37 -11.67 -43.54
C PHE A 693 -20.82 -11.25 -43.68
N ASP A 694 -21.19 -10.74 -44.86
CA ASP A 694 -22.57 -10.39 -45.17
C ASP A 694 -23.24 -11.48 -46.03
N SER A 695 -22.44 -12.18 -46.84
CA SER A 695 -22.90 -13.27 -47.70
C SER A 695 -22.29 -14.64 -47.33
N GLU A 696 -23.00 -15.72 -47.71
CA GLU A 696 -22.51 -17.08 -47.50
C GLU A 696 -21.22 -17.36 -48.29
N ASP A 697 -21.05 -16.77 -49.47
CA ASP A 697 -19.84 -16.95 -50.27
C ASP A 697 -18.63 -16.22 -49.68
N GLU A 698 -18.83 -15.03 -49.10
CA GLU A 698 -17.80 -14.35 -48.30
C GLU A 698 -17.38 -15.19 -47.09
N ALA A 699 -18.33 -15.84 -46.41
CA ALA A 699 -18.06 -16.72 -45.29
C ALA A 699 -17.17 -17.91 -45.70
N VAL A 700 -17.46 -18.53 -46.84
CA VAL A 700 -16.66 -19.64 -47.39
C VAL A 700 -15.27 -19.16 -47.82
N ALA A 701 -15.17 -17.99 -48.46
CA ALA A 701 -13.87 -17.43 -48.84
C ALA A 701 -13.03 -17.08 -47.60
N ALA A 702 -13.67 -16.57 -46.54
CA ALA A 702 -13.02 -16.30 -45.26
C ALA A 702 -12.55 -17.60 -44.59
N ALA A 703 -13.39 -18.63 -44.52
CA ALA A 703 -13.04 -19.95 -44.00
C ALA A 703 -11.84 -20.56 -44.76
N GLY A 704 -11.79 -20.41 -46.09
CA GLY A 704 -10.66 -20.86 -46.90
C GLY A 704 -9.33 -20.14 -46.58
N ARG A 705 -9.37 -18.87 -46.17
CA ARG A 705 -8.18 -18.12 -45.72
C ARG A 705 -7.77 -18.48 -44.28
N LEU A 706 -8.76 -18.69 -43.40
CA LEU A 706 -8.56 -19.01 -41.99
C LEU A 706 -8.10 -20.47 -41.78
N GLY A 707 -8.47 -21.36 -42.71
CA GLY A 707 -8.18 -22.79 -42.65
C GLY A 707 -9.29 -23.59 -41.97
N TRP A 708 -9.57 -24.79 -42.49
CA TRP A 708 -10.58 -25.70 -41.97
C TRP A 708 -9.99 -26.66 -40.90
N PRO A 709 -10.78 -27.10 -39.91
CA PRO A 709 -12.17 -26.72 -39.64
C PRO A 709 -12.30 -25.32 -39.01
N VAL A 710 -13.48 -24.72 -39.15
CA VAL A 710 -13.81 -23.38 -38.61
C VAL A 710 -14.97 -23.44 -37.61
N ALA A 711 -15.06 -22.42 -36.77
CA ALA A 711 -16.21 -22.14 -35.94
C ALA A 711 -17.05 -21.01 -36.56
N LEU A 712 -18.36 -21.15 -36.52
CA LEU A 712 -19.33 -20.11 -36.88
C LEU A 712 -19.93 -19.54 -35.59
N LYS A 713 -19.84 -18.22 -35.41
CA LYS A 713 -20.25 -17.52 -34.19
C LYS A 713 -21.15 -16.34 -34.50
N THR A 714 -22.02 -16.00 -33.56
CA THR A 714 -22.73 -14.72 -33.59
C THR A 714 -21.85 -13.61 -33.00
N THR A 715 -22.00 -12.40 -33.54
CA THR A 715 -21.37 -11.18 -33.03
C THR A 715 -22.15 -10.54 -31.88
N ASP A 716 -23.36 -11.03 -31.58
CA ASP A 716 -24.15 -10.56 -30.44
C ASP A 716 -23.43 -10.87 -29.11
N PRO A 717 -23.08 -9.86 -28.31
CA PRO A 717 -22.36 -10.05 -27.05
C PRO A 717 -23.06 -11.00 -26.06
N ALA A 718 -24.40 -11.04 -26.07
CA ALA A 718 -25.18 -11.87 -25.14
C ALA A 718 -25.18 -13.37 -25.53
N LEU A 719 -24.95 -13.67 -26.81
CA LEU A 719 -25.10 -15.02 -27.37
C LEU A 719 -23.79 -15.61 -27.88
N ARG A 720 -22.77 -14.78 -28.15
CA ARG A 720 -21.46 -15.14 -28.71
C ARG A 720 -20.74 -16.29 -27.99
N HIS A 721 -21.01 -16.49 -26.69
CA HIS A 721 -20.37 -17.55 -25.88
C HIS A 721 -21.33 -18.68 -25.47
N ARG A 722 -22.58 -18.66 -25.95
CA ARG A 722 -23.66 -19.57 -25.52
C ARG A 722 -23.91 -20.67 -26.55
N LEU A 723 -23.12 -21.75 -26.49
CA LEU A 723 -23.32 -22.95 -27.30
C LEU A 723 -24.72 -23.56 -27.08
N ASP A 724 -25.19 -23.54 -25.83
CA ASP A 724 -26.48 -24.06 -25.39
C ASP A 724 -27.68 -23.33 -26.04
N LEU A 725 -27.51 -22.04 -26.36
CA LEU A 725 -28.51 -21.23 -27.05
C LEU A 725 -28.31 -21.19 -28.57
N GLY A 726 -27.34 -21.94 -29.11
CA GLY A 726 -27.05 -22.00 -30.54
C GLY A 726 -26.30 -20.80 -31.09
N GLY A 727 -25.69 -19.97 -30.24
CA GLY A 727 -24.86 -18.82 -30.63
C GLY A 727 -23.49 -19.19 -31.21
N VAL A 728 -23.12 -20.47 -31.16
CA VAL A 728 -21.86 -21.01 -31.68
C VAL A 728 -22.09 -22.38 -32.32
N ARG A 729 -21.49 -22.59 -33.49
CA ARG A 729 -21.34 -23.90 -34.16
C ARG A 729 -19.85 -24.18 -34.34
N LEU A 730 -19.39 -25.29 -33.79
CA LEU A 730 -18.00 -25.73 -33.85
C LEU A 730 -17.84 -26.81 -34.92
N ASP A 731 -16.60 -27.07 -35.28
CA ASP A 731 -16.20 -28.21 -36.13
C ASP A 731 -16.89 -28.22 -37.50
N VAL A 732 -16.96 -27.06 -38.14
CA VAL A 732 -17.46 -26.95 -39.52
C VAL A 732 -16.29 -27.26 -40.44
N GLU A 733 -16.35 -28.40 -41.15
CA GLU A 733 -15.21 -28.95 -41.90
C GLU A 733 -15.16 -28.54 -43.38
N ASP A 734 -16.31 -28.13 -43.95
CA ASP A 734 -16.44 -27.91 -45.39
C ASP A 734 -17.41 -26.77 -45.77
N PRO A 735 -17.33 -26.24 -47.00
CA PRO A 735 -18.20 -25.15 -47.48
C PRO A 735 -19.70 -25.43 -47.41
N ASP A 736 -20.15 -26.65 -47.70
CA ASP A 736 -21.58 -26.97 -47.72
C ASP A 736 -22.13 -27.04 -46.29
N SER A 737 -21.35 -27.63 -45.38
CA SER A 737 -21.63 -27.62 -43.95
C SER A 737 -21.68 -26.20 -43.41
N LEU A 738 -20.80 -25.29 -43.83
CA LEU A 738 -20.82 -23.89 -43.41
C LEU A 738 -22.11 -23.18 -43.85
N ARG A 739 -22.50 -23.30 -45.13
CA ARG A 739 -23.75 -22.69 -45.64
C ARG A 739 -24.99 -23.21 -44.89
N ARG A 740 -25.07 -24.52 -44.65
CA ARG A 740 -26.17 -25.13 -43.86
C ARG A 740 -26.21 -24.56 -42.44
N ASN A 741 -25.05 -24.48 -41.78
CA ASN A 741 -24.96 -23.94 -40.43
C ASN A 741 -25.35 -22.46 -40.37
N ILE A 742 -24.94 -21.63 -41.34
CA ILE A 742 -25.34 -20.22 -41.45
C ILE A 742 -26.86 -20.10 -41.54
N ALA A 743 -27.49 -20.83 -42.46
CA ALA A 743 -28.94 -20.77 -42.65
C ALA A 743 -29.69 -21.25 -41.40
N GLN A 744 -29.22 -22.31 -40.74
CA GLN A 744 -29.81 -22.81 -39.51
C GLN A 744 -29.66 -21.82 -38.36
N MET A 745 -28.46 -21.28 -38.17
CA MET A 745 -28.14 -20.38 -37.07
C MET A 745 -28.91 -19.06 -37.21
N ARG A 746 -29.01 -18.48 -38.42
CA ARG A 746 -29.87 -17.31 -38.70
C ARG A 746 -31.33 -17.58 -38.33
N ARG A 747 -31.87 -18.76 -38.64
CA ARG A 747 -33.25 -19.14 -38.24
C ARG A 747 -33.39 -19.30 -36.73
N SER A 748 -32.43 -19.94 -36.07
CA SER A 748 -32.46 -20.19 -34.62
C SER A 748 -32.30 -18.90 -33.81
N LEU A 749 -31.52 -17.94 -34.31
CA LEU A 749 -31.26 -16.67 -33.64
C LEU A 749 -32.32 -15.59 -33.94
N ALA A 750 -33.12 -15.75 -35.01
CA ALA A 750 -34.18 -14.80 -35.39
C ALA A 750 -35.08 -14.30 -34.25
N PRO A 751 -35.49 -15.13 -33.25
CA PRO A 751 -36.28 -14.67 -32.11
C PRO A 751 -35.55 -13.68 -31.18
N TYR A 752 -34.21 -13.71 -31.17
CA TYR A 752 -33.35 -12.82 -30.38
C TYR A 752 -32.86 -11.61 -31.19
N GLY A 753 -33.12 -11.58 -32.50
CA GLY A 753 -32.66 -10.57 -33.45
C GLY A 753 -32.09 -11.20 -34.72
N SER A 754 -31.57 -10.40 -35.65
CA SER A 754 -30.77 -10.89 -36.78
C SER A 754 -29.30 -10.50 -36.60
N PRO A 755 -28.59 -11.09 -35.61
CA PRO A 755 -27.24 -10.67 -35.32
C PRO A 755 -26.29 -11.09 -36.44
N ALA A 756 -25.31 -10.23 -36.74
CA ALA A 756 -24.27 -10.55 -37.70
C ALA A 756 -23.49 -11.79 -37.25
N LEU A 757 -22.97 -12.54 -38.21
CA LEU A 757 -22.21 -13.76 -37.97
C LEU A 757 -20.76 -13.57 -38.39
N GLU A 758 -19.88 -14.34 -37.78
CA GLU A 758 -18.46 -14.38 -38.11
C GLU A 758 -17.96 -15.82 -38.21
N VAL A 759 -16.97 -16.04 -39.06
CA VAL A 759 -16.21 -17.30 -39.13
C VAL A 759 -14.88 -17.09 -38.42
N GLN A 760 -14.48 -18.06 -37.59
CA GLN A 760 -13.19 -18.03 -36.89
C GLN A 760 -12.47 -19.37 -37.07
N SER A 761 -11.14 -19.33 -37.14
CA SER A 761 -10.31 -20.55 -37.10
C SER A 761 -10.63 -21.38 -35.86
N MET A 762 -10.54 -22.71 -35.96
CA MET A 762 -10.76 -23.56 -34.78
C MET A 762 -9.47 -23.67 -33.94
N ALA A 763 -9.57 -23.37 -32.65
CA ALA A 763 -8.47 -23.59 -31.71
C ALA A 763 -8.39 -25.06 -31.27
N PRO A 764 -7.20 -25.54 -30.85
CA PRO A 764 -7.07 -26.85 -30.22
C PRO A 764 -8.01 -27.02 -29.02
N VAL A 765 -8.50 -28.25 -28.83
CA VAL A 765 -9.34 -28.58 -27.67
C VAL A 765 -8.53 -28.37 -26.38
N GLY A 766 -9.16 -27.73 -25.40
CA GLY A 766 -8.51 -27.37 -24.15
C GLY A 766 -9.50 -26.92 -23.09
N GLN A 767 -8.97 -26.59 -21.91
CA GLN A 767 -9.76 -26.03 -20.83
C GLN A 767 -10.01 -24.54 -21.07
N ALA A 768 -11.27 -24.13 -20.95
CA ALA A 768 -11.65 -22.74 -21.10
C ALA A 768 -11.36 -21.95 -19.81
N CYS A 769 -10.57 -20.89 -19.96
CA CYS A 769 -10.17 -19.94 -18.94
C CYS A 769 -10.59 -18.53 -19.34
N THR A 770 -10.48 -17.59 -18.42
CA THR A 770 -10.74 -16.18 -18.67
C THR A 770 -9.72 -15.33 -17.92
N PHE A 771 -9.28 -14.26 -18.58
CA PHE A 771 -8.50 -13.20 -17.95
C PHE A 771 -9.27 -11.90 -18.05
N ARG A 772 -9.26 -11.13 -16.97
CA ARG A 772 -9.81 -9.78 -16.96
C ARG A 772 -8.84 -8.85 -16.27
N ALA A 773 -8.52 -7.72 -16.89
CA ALA A 773 -7.71 -6.70 -16.28
C ALA A 773 -8.38 -5.34 -16.38
N ILE A 774 -8.35 -4.57 -15.29
CA ILE A 774 -8.95 -3.24 -15.23
C ILE A 774 -7.93 -2.22 -14.73
N GLU A 775 -8.17 -0.95 -15.01
CA GLU A 775 -7.54 0.16 -14.28
C GLU A 775 -8.49 0.65 -13.18
N ASP A 776 -8.15 0.38 -11.93
CA ASP A 776 -8.93 0.78 -10.76
C ASP A 776 -8.50 2.17 -10.24
N PRO A 777 -9.42 3.09 -9.90
CA PRO A 777 -9.06 4.41 -9.40
C PRO A 777 -8.25 4.42 -8.09
N LEU A 778 -8.37 3.37 -7.26
CA LEU A 778 -7.68 3.25 -5.98
C LEU A 778 -6.42 2.37 -6.08
N LEU A 779 -6.53 1.16 -6.66
CA LEU A 779 -5.47 0.16 -6.72
C LEU A 779 -4.53 0.33 -7.92
N GLY A 780 -4.96 1.03 -8.98
CA GLY A 780 -4.32 1.00 -10.28
C GLY A 780 -4.63 -0.29 -11.04
N PRO A 781 -3.67 -0.93 -11.73
CA PRO A 781 -3.96 -2.12 -12.51
C PRO A 781 -4.34 -3.31 -11.62
N VAL A 782 -5.43 -3.99 -11.95
CA VAL A 782 -5.85 -5.24 -11.31
C VAL A 782 -6.06 -6.29 -12.38
N VAL A 783 -5.36 -7.42 -12.29
CA VAL A 783 -5.50 -8.58 -13.19
C VAL A 783 -6.20 -9.72 -12.46
N SER A 784 -7.14 -10.35 -13.12
CA SER A 784 -8.01 -11.41 -12.60
C SER A 784 -7.97 -12.63 -13.52
N PHE A 785 -7.97 -13.82 -12.93
CA PHE A 785 -7.93 -15.09 -13.63
C PHE A 785 -8.92 -16.07 -13.02
N GLY A 786 -9.60 -16.83 -13.88
CA GLY A 786 -10.52 -17.88 -13.48
C GLY A 786 -10.75 -18.88 -14.62
N LEU A 787 -11.41 -20.00 -14.33
CA LEU A 787 -11.95 -20.85 -15.39
C LEU A 787 -13.19 -20.19 -15.99
N ALA A 788 -13.43 -20.39 -17.28
CA ALA A 788 -14.62 -19.84 -17.93
C ALA A 788 -15.87 -20.64 -17.55
N GLY A 789 -16.98 -19.93 -17.31
CA GLY A 789 -18.31 -20.52 -17.12
C GLY A 789 -19.08 -19.95 -15.93
N ASP A 790 -20.40 -20.07 -15.98
CA ASP A 790 -21.31 -19.44 -15.01
C ASP A 790 -21.09 -19.89 -13.57
N ALA A 791 -20.73 -21.16 -13.35
CA ALA A 791 -20.45 -21.67 -12.00
C ALA A 791 -19.26 -20.96 -11.34
N VAL A 792 -18.24 -20.57 -12.11
CA VAL A 792 -17.08 -19.83 -11.57
C VAL A 792 -17.49 -18.41 -11.20
N ASN A 793 -18.30 -17.77 -12.06
CA ASN A 793 -18.84 -16.43 -11.80
C ASN A 793 -19.78 -16.41 -10.58
N LEU A 794 -20.62 -17.42 -10.40
CA LEU A 794 -21.58 -17.51 -9.29
C LEU A 794 -20.94 -17.85 -7.95
N LEU A 795 -19.79 -18.53 -7.96
CA LEU A 795 -19.05 -18.93 -6.76
C LEU A 795 -17.91 -17.96 -6.42
N ASP A 796 -17.75 -16.88 -7.21
CA ASP A 796 -16.63 -15.95 -7.12
C ASP A 796 -15.27 -16.66 -7.08
N ASP A 797 -15.09 -17.73 -7.87
CA ASP A 797 -13.86 -18.52 -7.89
C ASP A 797 -12.78 -17.90 -8.79
N TRP A 798 -12.34 -16.70 -8.39
CA TRP A 798 -11.35 -15.89 -9.08
C TRP A 798 -10.08 -15.74 -8.27
N ALA A 799 -8.95 -15.66 -8.97
CA ALA A 799 -7.73 -15.08 -8.42
C ALA A 799 -7.60 -13.65 -8.90
N HIS A 800 -7.07 -12.77 -8.05
CA HIS A 800 -6.77 -11.38 -8.36
C HIS A 800 -5.30 -11.06 -8.02
N ARG A 801 -4.69 -10.15 -8.77
CA ARG A 801 -3.32 -9.66 -8.53
C ARG A 801 -3.20 -8.20 -8.93
N VAL A 802 -2.33 -7.47 -8.24
CA VAL A 802 -1.96 -6.08 -8.57
C VAL A 802 -0.52 -6.06 -9.09
N PRO A 803 -0.27 -5.70 -10.37
CA PRO A 803 1.06 -5.55 -10.92
C PRO A 803 1.89 -4.44 -10.24
N PRO A 804 3.24 -4.53 -10.29
CA PRO A 804 4.04 -5.53 -11.01
C PRO A 804 4.05 -6.89 -10.32
N LEU A 805 4.20 -7.97 -11.11
CA LEU A 805 4.22 -9.35 -10.62
C LEU A 805 5.61 -9.98 -10.83
N SER A 806 6.10 -10.69 -9.82
CA SER A 806 7.26 -11.57 -10.00
C SER A 806 6.88 -12.90 -10.64
N ALA A 807 7.87 -13.67 -11.08
CA ALA A 807 7.63 -15.04 -11.59
C ALA A 807 6.88 -15.92 -10.57
N ALA A 808 7.18 -15.75 -9.28
CA ALA A 808 6.49 -16.40 -8.18
C ALA A 808 5.02 -15.94 -8.07
N ASP A 809 4.76 -14.63 -8.18
CA ASP A 809 3.41 -14.07 -8.12
C ASP A 809 2.51 -14.61 -9.24
N VAL A 810 3.06 -14.78 -10.45
CA VAL A 810 2.35 -15.33 -11.63
C VAL A 810 1.99 -16.81 -11.41
N LYS A 811 2.90 -17.61 -10.85
CA LYS A 811 2.63 -19.02 -10.53
C LYS A 811 1.47 -19.17 -9.54
N ASP A 812 1.47 -18.34 -8.50
CA ASP A 812 0.39 -18.36 -7.50
C ASP A 812 -0.92 -17.80 -8.06
N PHE A 813 -0.83 -16.89 -9.03
CA PHE A 813 -1.99 -16.28 -9.67
C PHE A 813 -2.78 -17.33 -10.45
N ILE A 814 -2.10 -18.09 -11.31
CA ILE A 814 -2.74 -19.17 -12.08
C ILE A 814 -3.24 -20.29 -11.16
N ARG A 815 -2.51 -20.61 -10.08
CA ARG A 815 -2.89 -21.65 -9.10
C ARG A 815 -3.92 -21.20 -8.06
N GLY A 816 -4.35 -19.93 -8.10
CA GLY A 816 -5.22 -19.35 -7.09
C GLY A 816 -6.66 -19.91 -7.07
N PRO A 817 -7.36 -20.03 -8.21
CA PRO A 817 -8.75 -20.49 -8.23
C PRO A 817 -8.88 -21.93 -7.73
N ARG A 818 -9.94 -22.26 -7.00
CA ARG A 818 -10.20 -23.61 -6.49
C ARG A 818 -10.41 -24.62 -7.61
N ALA A 819 -11.08 -24.20 -8.69
CA ALA A 819 -11.33 -25.02 -9.87
C ALA A 819 -10.08 -25.25 -10.73
N VAL A 820 -8.92 -24.64 -10.41
CA VAL A 820 -7.64 -24.84 -11.13
C VAL A 820 -7.19 -26.30 -11.16
N ARG A 821 -7.69 -27.14 -10.24
CA ARG A 821 -7.43 -28.60 -10.25
C ARG A 821 -7.74 -29.24 -11.62
N LYS A 822 -8.68 -28.69 -12.39
CA LYS A 822 -8.98 -29.13 -13.77
C LYS A 822 -7.83 -28.92 -14.75
N LEU A 823 -6.94 -27.96 -14.51
CA LEU A 823 -5.77 -27.70 -15.35
C LEU A 823 -4.68 -28.76 -15.18
N PHE A 824 -4.62 -29.44 -14.03
CA PHE A 824 -3.65 -30.50 -13.72
C PHE A 824 -4.13 -31.91 -14.11
N GLY A 825 -5.25 -32.00 -14.82
CA GLY A 825 -5.90 -33.26 -15.19
C GLY A 825 -7.03 -33.65 -14.22
N TYR A 826 -8.19 -33.99 -14.77
CA TYR A 826 -9.39 -34.31 -14.01
C TYR A 826 -10.29 -35.28 -14.78
N GLN A 827 -10.75 -36.35 -14.13
CA GLN A 827 -11.65 -37.35 -14.73
C GLN A 827 -11.19 -37.88 -16.11
N GLY A 828 -9.89 -38.14 -16.26
CA GLY A 828 -9.31 -38.67 -17.52
C GLY A 828 -8.92 -37.60 -18.55
N LEU A 829 -9.20 -36.32 -18.30
CA LEU A 829 -8.65 -35.22 -19.11
C LEU A 829 -7.15 -35.04 -18.78
N PRO A 830 -6.30 -34.78 -19.80
CA PRO A 830 -4.89 -34.52 -19.59
C PRO A 830 -4.65 -33.17 -18.90
N ALA A 831 -3.47 -33.03 -18.27
CA ALA A 831 -2.99 -31.74 -17.82
C ALA A 831 -2.76 -30.80 -19.02
N VAL A 832 -3.06 -29.52 -18.83
CA VAL A 832 -2.86 -28.47 -19.84
C VAL A 832 -1.48 -27.84 -19.73
N ASP A 833 -1.11 -27.04 -20.72
CA ASP A 833 0.12 -26.26 -20.74
C ASP A 833 0.02 -25.03 -19.83
N ILE A 834 0.31 -25.23 -18.54
CA ILE A 834 0.21 -24.19 -17.51
C ILE A 834 1.25 -23.09 -17.74
N ASP A 835 2.43 -23.44 -18.23
CA ASP A 835 3.51 -22.47 -18.48
C ASP A 835 3.08 -21.44 -19.55
N ALA A 836 2.36 -21.88 -20.59
CA ALA A 836 1.77 -20.98 -21.58
C ALA A 836 0.70 -20.04 -20.99
N LEU A 837 -0.10 -20.49 -20.00
CA LEU A 837 -1.03 -19.61 -19.27
C LEU A 837 -0.30 -18.60 -18.39
N GLU A 838 0.77 -19.03 -17.72
CA GLU A 838 1.64 -18.16 -16.91
C GLU A 838 2.29 -17.07 -17.79
N GLU A 839 2.73 -17.41 -19.01
CA GLU A 839 3.28 -16.44 -19.96
C GLU A 839 2.25 -15.37 -20.37
N VAL A 840 1.02 -15.78 -20.72
CA VAL A 840 -0.06 -14.83 -21.05
C VAL A 840 -0.38 -13.92 -19.87
N ALA A 841 -0.43 -14.48 -18.65
CA ALA A 841 -0.67 -13.70 -17.44
C ALA A 841 0.44 -12.66 -17.18
N GLY A 842 1.71 -13.06 -17.36
CA GLY A 842 2.86 -12.16 -17.23
C GLY A 842 2.82 -11.01 -18.24
N ARG A 843 2.54 -11.31 -19.52
CA ARG A 843 2.40 -10.30 -20.59
C ARG A 843 1.25 -9.33 -20.32
N LEU A 844 0.09 -9.84 -19.90
CA LEU A 844 -1.08 -9.02 -19.54
C LEU A 844 -0.80 -8.12 -18.33
N ALA A 845 -0.15 -8.66 -17.29
CA ALA A 845 0.24 -7.88 -16.12
C ALA A 845 1.24 -6.77 -16.48
N TRP A 846 2.23 -7.07 -17.33
CA TRP A 846 3.21 -6.10 -17.82
C TRP A 846 2.55 -5.00 -18.66
N MET A 847 1.63 -5.36 -19.57
CA MET A 847 0.86 -4.40 -20.36
C MET A 847 0.07 -3.44 -19.49
N LYS A 848 -0.63 -3.97 -18.47
CA LYS A 848 -1.45 -3.14 -17.58
C LYS A 848 -0.64 -2.28 -16.63
N ASP A 849 0.57 -2.69 -16.25
CA ASP A 849 1.45 -1.86 -15.41
C ASP A 849 1.93 -0.61 -16.17
N ASN A 850 2.25 -0.79 -17.45
CA ASN A 850 2.79 0.26 -18.33
C ASN A 850 1.72 1.22 -18.88
N HIS A 851 0.49 0.75 -19.09
CA HIS A 851 -0.56 1.52 -19.76
C HIS A 851 -1.82 1.67 -18.90
N PRO A 852 -1.90 2.71 -18.05
CA PRO A 852 -3.10 3.01 -17.27
C PRO A 852 -4.28 3.46 -18.17
N GLU A 853 -4.00 3.93 -19.39
CA GLU A 853 -5.02 4.32 -20.38
C GLU A 853 -5.86 3.13 -20.86
N ILE A 854 -5.33 1.91 -20.71
CA ILE A 854 -6.08 0.68 -20.94
C ILE A 854 -6.96 0.43 -19.71
N ALA A 855 -8.19 0.92 -19.78
CA ALA A 855 -9.18 0.85 -18.71
C ALA A 855 -9.73 -0.58 -18.48
N LEU A 856 -9.88 -1.36 -19.55
CA LEU A 856 -10.34 -2.76 -19.50
C LEU A 856 -9.65 -3.60 -20.57
N VAL A 857 -9.28 -4.82 -20.19
CA VAL A 857 -8.95 -5.93 -21.08
C VAL A 857 -9.70 -7.15 -20.59
N GLU A 858 -10.41 -7.85 -21.46
CA GLU A 858 -11.03 -9.12 -21.15
C GLU A 858 -10.69 -10.14 -22.25
N PHE A 859 -10.06 -11.24 -21.86
CA PHE A 859 -9.85 -12.41 -22.72
C PHE A 859 -10.84 -13.49 -22.33
N ASN A 860 -11.88 -13.66 -23.14
CA ASN A 860 -12.97 -14.56 -22.82
C ASN A 860 -13.57 -15.22 -24.08
N PRO A 861 -13.38 -16.54 -24.30
CA PRO A 861 -12.55 -17.46 -23.53
C PRO A 861 -11.09 -17.49 -24.03
N VAL A 862 -10.21 -17.95 -23.16
CA VAL A 862 -8.86 -18.41 -23.44
C VAL A 862 -8.85 -19.94 -23.36
N LEU A 863 -8.57 -20.64 -24.46
CA LEU A 863 -8.48 -22.10 -24.46
C LEU A 863 -7.03 -22.52 -24.20
N CYS A 864 -6.83 -23.32 -23.15
CA CYS A 864 -5.53 -23.90 -22.82
C CYS A 864 -5.52 -25.39 -23.14
N GLY A 865 -4.77 -25.78 -24.17
CA GLY A 865 -4.60 -27.18 -24.58
C GLY A 865 -3.41 -27.84 -23.87
N THR A 866 -3.05 -29.06 -24.28
CA THR A 866 -1.85 -29.75 -23.77
C THR A 866 -0.54 -29.16 -24.31
N ARG A 867 -0.62 -28.30 -25.33
CA ARG A 867 0.50 -27.60 -25.96
C ARG A 867 0.04 -26.20 -26.37
N GLY A 868 0.30 -25.22 -25.52
CA GLY A 868 -0.02 -23.81 -25.76
C GLY A 868 -1.45 -23.37 -25.43
N VAL A 869 -1.66 -22.07 -25.67
CA VAL A 869 -2.89 -21.32 -25.37
C VAL A 869 -3.40 -20.62 -26.63
N SER A 870 -4.72 -20.51 -26.77
CA SER A 870 -5.36 -19.73 -27.83
C SER A 870 -6.39 -18.76 -27.24
N ILE A 871 -6.21 -17.47 -27.47
CA ILE A 871 -7.14 -16.43 -27.05
C ILE A 871 -8.19 -16.27 -28.15
N LEU A 872 -9.46 -16.60 -27.86
CA LEU A 872 -10.50 -16.61 -28.89
C LEU A 872 -11.15 -15.25 -29.10
N ALA A 873 -11.15 -14.39 -28.09
CA ALA A 873 -11.71 -13.05 -28.17
C ALA A 873 -11.02 -12.15 -27.14
N ALA A 874 -10.94 -10.86 -27.49
CA ALA A 874 -10.49 -9.81 -26.60
C ALA A 874 -11.47 -8.62 -26.67
N ASP A 875 -11.95 -8.15 -25.51
CA ASP A 875 -12.60 -6.82 -25.37
C ASP A 875 -11.57 -5.88 -24.74
N ILE A 876 -11.26 -4.78 -25.43
CA ILE A 876 -10.34 -3.76 -24.93
C ILE A 876 -11.03 -2.42 -24.96
N ARG A 877 -11.01 -1.72 -23.82
CA ARG A 877 -11.52 -0.36 -23.70
C ARG A 877 -10.42 0.55 -23.18
N ILE A 878 -10.23 1.65 -23.88
CA ILE A 878 -9.27 2.69 -23.53
C ILE A 878 -10.00 3.94 -23.03
N GLY A 879 -9.35 4.70 -22.17
CA GLY A 879 -9.92 5.90 -21.57
C GLY A 879 -8.82 6.83 -21.06
N ASN A 880 -9.18 8.06 -20.70
CA ASN A 880 -8.28 8.89 -19.93
C ASN A 880 -8.08 8.25 -18.55
N ALA A 881 -6.85 7.86 -18.23
CA ALA A 881 -6.53 7.38 -16.89
C ALA A 881 -6.76 8.53 -15.90
N ALA A 882 -7.85 8.46 -15.13
CA ALA A 882 -8.12 9.42 -14.06
C ALA A 882 -6.83 9.59 -13.23
N GLN A 883 -6.34 10.84 -13.09
CA GLN A 883 -5.00 11.19 -12.54
C GLN A 883 -4.43 10.09 -11.65
N ARG A 884 -3.49 9.29 -12.14
CA ARG A 884 -2.89 8.20 -11.37
C ARG A 884 -2.28 8.77 -10.08
N THR A 885 -2.73 8.33 -8.91
CA THR A 885 -2.21 8.80 -7.60
C THR A 885 -0.86 8.17 -7.23
N ASP A 886 -0.32 7.32 -8.08
CA ASP A 886 0.93 6.60 -7.89
C ASP A 886 2.11 7.22 -8.63
N SER A 887 2.01 8.51 -8.99
CA SER A 887 3.14 9.20 -9.62
C SER A 887 4.38 8.99 -8.75
N ALA A 888 5.54 8.73 -9.36
CA ALA A 888 6.79 8.53 -8.63
C ALA A 888 7.18 9.74 -7.76
N ARG A 889 6.51 10.88 -7.94
CA ARG A 889 6.71 12.11 -7.16
C ARG A 889 6.50 11.86 -5.68
N ARG A 890 7.44 12.36 -4.87
CA ARG A 890 7.25 12.47 -3.42
C ARG A 890 6.16 13.49 -3.12
N ALA A 891 5.00 13.01 -2.66
CA ALA A 891 3.88 13.86 -2.29
C ALA A 891 3.13 13.25 -1.09
N MET A 892 2.77 14.10 -0.12
CA MET A 892 1.80 13.75 0.91
C MET A 892 0.40 13.97 0.36
N LEU A 893 -0.18 12.90 -0.20
CA LEU A 893 -1.56 12.92 -0.67
C LEU A 893 -2.50 13.01 0.55
N GLY A 894 -3.37 14.03 0.56
CA GLY A 894 -4.36 14.28 1.62
C GLY A 894 -5.66 13.54 1.41
#